data_AF-A0A017SVZ4-F1
#
_entry.id   AF-A0A017SVZ4-F1
#
_cell.length_a   1.000
_cell.length_b   1.000
_cell.length_c   1.000
_cell.angle_alpha   90.00
_cell.angle_beta   90.00
_cell.angle_gamma   90.00
#
_symmetry.space_group_name_H-M   'P 1'
#
loop_
_entity.id
_entity.type
_entity.pdbx_description
1 polymer ?
#
loop_
_entity_poly.entity_id
_entity_poly.type
_entity_poly.pdbx_seq_one_letter_code
_entity_poly.pdbx_strand_id
1 'polypeptide(L)'
;MTMRKLSILPRLLVPFVASAALLAAVAAVAPGCSGGDDGDEAKAGCPDDLAYFEANIYEPILGKKCVICHSEGGLAAGTRLFLQRGGDPAAVEANFEAVKALAADVDEGGTSILLLKPTNLHENGHTGGELMKRGSPQYQALETFVNRVNKGQGCDAPVANCEATTPGPRMLRRLSRNEYDATIKDLFGIESTWGAGFSADTVVNGFDNNAAALRVSPLLADQIRRAADEIAAKALENPGSLLSCAPASGDAACAQALIESFGPRAFRRPLTDADKERYRALYDTVAAGEGFLMGVQTVISAMLQSPNFLYRTEIGAPVEAPGEVQLTQYEIATELSYLLWGTMPDAELLAAADAGTLSTPAEVEAQARRLLADPRSDEAITRFIEQWLDIERLGVVPKDATSFPEFDMNIRGAMEAETRRFVQHVLREGEGTLTELLTAKYSFGSPELAAFYGVSAGAPGNDGLGQIDLAGTPRAGLITQGSVLSTHARPNSSSPIHRGKLIREKLLCQPLPPPPPGLNAQPPAVDPAKTGRERYTEHSENVQCASCHRLVDPIGFAFEQFDGIGRLRADENGKPIDVSGAIVASEMTDGEFSGTEELAQRLAGSGEVHDCFSLQWMRYAYGVEEDAQLACTAKAVGADLTASGLRVEDLIVSLVTARHFTSRSGDGSETEPVDGGSTGTPGETPGEPTPGGEDPPPATGFDVNIDTSNDWGGGYCAAVKVTNTGSAPVTWSFEHAVEGTMTDLWNAIGEPSGTKTRFRGVEWNATLDPSAIADFGFCATR
;
A
#
# COMPACT_ATOMS: atom_id res chain seq x y z
N MET A 1 -50.75 -41.71 -21.49
CA MET A 1 -51.51 -42.60 -20.57
C MET A 1 -51.38 -42.05 -19.14
N THR A 2 -52.28 -42.42 -18.22
CA THR A 2 -52.17 -42.28 -16.73
C THR A 2 -51.34 -41.09 -16.19
N MET A 3 -51.95 -39.97 -15.77
CA MET A 3 -52.43 -39.71 -14.39
C MET A 3 -51.36 -39.93 -13.29
N ARG A 4 -51.17 -39.05 -12.29
CA ARG A 4 -52.15 -38.10 -11.67
C ARG A 4 -51.44 -37.05 -10.77
N LYS A 5 -52.20 -36.01 -10.34
CA LYS A 5 -51.89 -34.96 -9.33
C LYS A 5 -50.98 -33.81 -9.82
N LEU A 6 -51.10 -32.56 -9.35
CA LEU A 6 -52.11 -31.94 -8.46
C LEU A 6 -52.44 -30.49 -8.94
N SER A 7 -53.52 -29.91 -8.42
CA SER A 7 -54.05 -28.57 -8.73
C SER A 7 -54.55 -27.89 -7.46
N ILE A 8 -54.57 -26.54 -7.37
CA ILE A 8 -55.61 -25.75 -6.68
C ILE A 8 -55.49 -24.23 -6.99
N LEU A 9 -56.55 -23.47 -6.71
CA LEU A 9 -56.85 -22.10 -7.18
C LEU A 9 -56.36 -20.99 -6.22
N PRO A 10 -56.23 -19.73 -6.71
CA PRO A 10 -56.34 -18.53 -5.88
C PRO A 10 -57.81 -18.10 -5.64
N ARG A 11 -58.10 -17.64 -4.43
CA ARG A 11 -59.34 -17.00 -3.91
C ARG A 11 -59.05 -16.60 -2.46
N LEU A 12 -59.61 -15.56 -1.82
CA LEU A 12 -60.69 -14.61 -2.11
C LEU A 12 -60.57 -13.47 -1.07
N LEU A 13 -60.88 -12.20 -1.37
CA LEU A 13 -61.26 -11.21 -0.32
C LEU A 13 -61.96 -9.96 -0.89
N VAL A 14 -62.99 -9.49 -0.18
CA VAL A 14 -63.84 -8.30 -0.44
C VAL A 14 -64.45 -7.84 0.93
N PRO A 15 -65.18 -6.70 1.11
CA PRO A 15 -64.60 -5.48 1.71
C PRO A 15 -65.41 -4.83 2.87
N PHE A 16 -65.04 -3.59 3.26
CA PHE A 16 -65.71 -2.66 4.23
C PHE A 16 -65.64 -3.10 5.72
N VAL A 17 -65.70 -2.23 6.75
CA VAL A 17 -66.43 -0.95 7.01
C VAL A 17 -65.53 0.09 7.72
N ALA A 18 -65.95 1.37 7.82
CA ALA A 18 -65.17 2.50 8.39
C ALA A 18 -65.84 3.27 9.56
N SER A 19 -65.04 3.98 10.36
CA SER A 19 -65.34 5.17 11.21
C SER A 19 -63.98 5.71 11.74
N ALA A 20 -63.59 6.98 11.59
CA ALA A 20 -64.10 8.21 12.23
C ALA A 20 -63.84 8.25 13.76
N ALA A 21 -63.23 9.27 14.38
CA ALA A 21 -62.61 10.53 13.90
C ALA A 21 -61.20 10.68 14.56
N LEU A 22 -60.50 11.81 14.78
CA LEU A 22 -60.69 13.28 14.74
C LEU A 22 -59.25 13.88 14.61
N LEU A 23 -58.89 15.04 14.03
CA LEU A 23 -59.38 16.43 14.08
C LEU A 23 -59.14 17.16 12.73
N ALA A 24 -59.74 18.35 12.55
CA ALA A 24 -59.40 19.32 11.50
C ALA A 24 -58.96 20.67 12.12
N ALA A 25 -58.25 21.50 11.34
CA ALA A 25 -57.67 22.78 11.77
C ALA A 25 -58.67 23.93 11.91
N VAL A 26 -58.23 25.10 12.40
CA VAL A 26 -58.53 26.43 11.81
C VAL A 26 -57.61 27.55 12.33
N ALA A 27 -56.76 28.05 11.41
CA ALA A 27 -56.38 29.45 11.09
C ALA A 27 -55.76 30.47 12.09
N ALA A 28 -55.03 31.40 11.44
CA ALA A 28 -54.71 32.80 11.82
C ALA A 28 -53.56 33.03 12.85
N VAL A 29 -52.83 34.15 12.84
CA VAL A 29 -52.90 35.43 12.09
C VAL A 29 -51.51 35.81 11.56
N ALA A 30 -51.42 36.50 10.42
CA ALA A 30 -50.18 37.16 9.96
C ALA A 30 -50.27 38.70 10.13
N PRO A 31 -49.20 39.37 10.62
CA PRO A 31 -49.02 40.81 10.45
C PRO A 31 -48.05 41.09 9.28
N GLY A 32 -48.59 41.53 8.14
CA GLY A 32 -47.78 42.08 7.06
C GLY A 32 -47.56 43.59 7.24
N CYS A 33 -46.41 44.09 6.81
CA CYS A 33 -46.18 45.50 6.53
C CYS A 33 -45.79 45.67 5.05
N SER A 34 -46.32 46.71 4.42
CA SER A 34 -45.99 47.15 3.05
C SER A 34 -44.49 47.42 2.88
N GLY A 35 -43.88 47.28 1.69
CA GLY A 35 -44.47 47.00 0.37
C GLY A 35 -44.17 48.14 -0.61
N GLY A 36 -43.52 47.81 -1.73
CA GLY A 36 -43.14 48.70 -2.82
C GLY A 36 -42.36 47.92 -3.88
N ASP A 37 -42.51 48.28 -5.16
CA ASP A 37 -41.79 47.63 -6.26
C ASP A 37 -40.28 47.92 -6.19
N ASP A 38 -39.45 46.89 -6.30
CA ASP A 38 -38.65 46.64 -7.50
C ASP A 38 -38.08 45.20 -7.44
N GLY A 39 -37.76 44.61 -8.59
CA GLY A 39 -37.66 43.16 -8.74
C GLY A 39 -36.31 42.53 -8.38
N ASP A 40 -36.31 41.64 -7.39
CA ASP A 40 -35.52 40.40 -7.39
C ASP A 40 -36.15 39.38 -6.41
N GLU A 41 -36.98 38.46 -6.92
CA GLU A 41 -37.40 37.30 -6.11
C GLU A 41 -36.22 36.35 -5.97
N ALA A 42 -35.71 36.23 -4.73
CA ALA A 42 -34.49 35.50 -4.44
C ALA A 42 -34.57 34.05 -4.94
N LYS A 43 -33.64 33.69 -5.85
CA LYS A 43 -33.18 32.30 -5.95
C LYS A 43 -32.77 31.85 -4.55
N ALA A 44 -33.10 30.61 -4.18
CA ALA A 44 -32.52 29.97 -3.00
C ALA A 44 -31.04 29.68 -3.24
N GLY A 45 -30.23 30.74 -3.17
CA GLY A 45 -28.81 30.71 -3.50
C GLY A 45 -27.98 30.07 -2.40
N CYS A 46 -26.85 29.47 -2.80
CA CYS A 46 -25.78 29.13 -1.88
C CYS A 46 -25.43 30.39 -1.04
N PRO A 47 -25.46 30.34 0.31
CA PRO A 47 -25.06 31.48 1.12
C PRO A 47 -23.62 31.87 0.81
N ASP A 48 -23.28 33.16 0.96
CA ASP A 48 -21.90 33.63 0.90
C ASP A 48 -21.04 33.01 2.02
N ASP A 49 -19.71 33.20 1.96
CA ASP A 49 -18.80 32.53 2.89
C ASP A 49 -18.96 33.00 4.35
N LEU A 50 -19.43 34.24 4.58
CA LEU A 50 -19.68 34.76 5.93
C LEU A 50 -20.99 34.19 6.49
N ALA A 51 -22.06 34.17 5.70
CA ALA A 51 -23.34 33.55 6.07
C ALA A 51 -23.21 32.02 6.25
N TYR A 52 -22.40 31.34 5.42
CA TYR A 52 -22.06 29.93 5.62
C TYR A 52 -21.24 29.73 6.90
N PHE A 53 -20.23 30.57 7.14
CA PHE A 53 -19.39 30.53 8.34
C PHE A 53 -20.21 30.70 9.62
N GLU A 54 -21.07 31.72 9.71
CA GLU A 54 -21.86 32.01 10.90
C GLU A 54 -22.72 30.80 11.30
N ALA A 55 -23.52 30.30 10.36
CA ALA A 55 -24.49 29.23 10.59
C ALA A 55 -23.86 27.83 10.78
N ASN A 56 -22.77 27.51 10.07
CA ASN A 56 -22.22 26.14 10.02
C ASN A 56 -20.92 25.98 10.81
N ILE A 57 -20.14 27.04 10.98
CA ILE A 57 -18.80 27.00 11.59
C ILE A 57 -18.77 27.71 12.93
N TYR A 58 -19.22 28.96 13.01
CA TYR A 58 -19.15 29.75 14.23
C TYR A 58 -20.13 29.25 15.28
N GLU A 59 -21.43 29.23 15.00
CA GLU A 59 -22.41 28.75 15.98
C GLU A 59 -22.20 27.27 16.37
N PRO A 60 -22.00 26.30 15.46
CA PRO A 60 -22.00 24.88 15.84
C PRO A 60 -20.67 24.40 16.39
N ILE A 61 -19.55 24.99 15.97
CA ILE A 61 -18.20 24.50 16.24
C ILE A 61 -17.41 25.50 17.08
N LEU A 62 -17.05 26.65 16.52
CA LEU A 62 -16.03 27.51 17.11
C LEU A 62 -16.52 28.22 18.37
N GLY A 63 -17.72 28.82 18.34
CA GLY A 63 -18.38 29.48 19.47
C GLY A 63 -18.80 28.52 20.60
N LYS A 64 -18.74 27.21 20.39
CA LYS A 64 -19.10 26.18 21.39
C LYS A 64 -17.91 25.36 21.91
N LYS A 65 -16.93 25.06 21.05
CA LYS A 65 -15.73 24.26 21.40
C LYS A 65 -14.46 25.10 21.48
N CYS A 66 -14.09 25.77 20.38
CA CYS A 66 -12.75 26.33 20.23
C CYS A 66 -12.56 27.68 20.97
N VAL A 67 -13.61 28.51 21.02
CA VAL A 67 -13.56 29.85 21.65
C VAL A 67 -13.17 29.78 23.13
N ILE A 68 -13.43 28.67 23.83
CA ILE A 68 -13.04 28.48 25.23
C ILE A 68 -11.52 28.65 25.42
N CYS A 69 -10.73 28.12 24.47
CA CYS A 69 -9.26 28.21 24.50
C CYS A 69 -8.72 29.38 23.67
N HIS A 70 -9.35 29.70 22.54
CA HIS A 70 -8.83 30.63 21.53
C HIS A 70 -9.29 32.10 21.69
N SER A 71 -9.85 32.47 22.83
CA SER A 71 -10.30 33.85 23.10
C SER A 71 -9.48 34.53 24.18
N GLU A 72 -9.74 35.81 24.44
CA GLU A 72 -9.10 36.56 25.53
C GLU A 72 -9.15 35.80 26.87
N GLY A 73 -7.97 35.65 27.49
CA GLY A 73 -7.77 34.89 28.73
C GLY A 73 -7.81 33.36 28.59
N GLY A 74 -8.00 32.82 27.38
CA GLY A 74 -7.93 31.39 27.08
C GLY A 74 -6.51 30.86 26.91
N LEU A 75 -6.32 29.54 27.06
CA LEU A 75 -5.00 28.89 26.98
C LEU A 75 -4.29 29.02 25.63
N ALA A 76 -5.02 29.35 24.56
CA ALA A 76 -4.52 29.53 23.20
C ALA A 76 -4.69 30.98 22.68
N ALA A 77 -4.92 31.95 23.58
CA ALA A 77 -5.15 33.37 23.24
C ALA A 77 -4.01 34.04 22.44
N GLY A 78 -2.78 33.51 22.55
CA GLY A 78 -1.61 33.97 21.78
C GLY A 78 -1.36 33.21 20.47
N THR A 79 -2.27 32.34 20.03
CA THR A 79 -2.15 31.61 18.77
C THR A 79 -2.71 32.41 17.59
N ARG A 80 -2.40 31.96 16.35
CA ARG A 80 -2.91 32.61 15.13
C ARG A 80 -4.43 32.52 14.97
N LEU A 81 -5.09 31.61 15.69
CA LEU A 81 -6.54 31.56 15.85
C LEU A 81 -6.92 32.33 17.12
N PHE A 82 -7.36 33.58 16.96
CA PHE A 82 -7.98 34.37 18.02
C PHE A 82 -9.47 34.56 17.71
N LEU A 83 -10.33 34.27 18.69
CA LEU A 83 -11.79 34.31 18.57
C LEU A 83 -12.40 35.28 19.58
N GLN A 84 -13.08 36.31 19.09
CA GLN A 84 -13.84 37.24 19.91
C GLN A 84 -15.10 36.56 20.46
N ARG A 85 -15.45 36.88 21.72
CA ARG A 85 -16.63 36.37 22.42
C ARG A 85 -17.80 37.34 22.28
N GLY A 86 -18.77 37.01 21.44
CA GLY A 86 -20.00 37.77 21.28
C GLY A 86 -20.72 37.34 20.01
N GLY A 87 -22.05 37.32 20.06
CA GLY A 87 -22.91 37.15 18.88
C GLY A 87 -23.34 38.49 18.29
N ASP A 88 -22.45 39.49 18.27
CA ASP A 88 -22.66 40.70 17.49
C ASP A 88 -21.97 40.57 16.12
N PRO A 89 -22.49 41.22 15.05
CA PRO A 89 -22.00 40.99 13.70
C PRO A 89 -20.51 41.34 13.50
N ALA A 90 -19.98 42.33 14.24
CA ALA A 90 -18.58 42.74 14.10
C ALA A 90 -17.63 41.70 14.71
N ALA A 91 -18.02 41.07 15.82
CA ALA A 91 -17.30 39.93 16.38
C ALA A 91 -17.33 38.72 15.43
N VAL A 92 -18.48 38.42 14.81
CA VAL A 92 -18.62 37.32 13.84
C VAL A 92 -17.79 37.56 12.58
N GLU A 93 -17.84 38.76 11.99
CA GLU A 93 -17.06 39.14 10.80
C GLU A 93 -15.55 39.12 11.07
N ALA A 94 -15.10 39.60 12.23
CA ALA A 94 -13.70 39.52 12.63
C ALA A 94 -13.24 38.07 12.87
N ASN A 95 -14.11 37.20 13.41
CA ASN A 95 -13.84 35.78 13.57
C ASN A 95 -13.79 35.04 12.22
N PHE A 96 -14.63 35.44 11.25
CA PHE A 96 -14.63 34.91 9.89
C PHE A 96 -13.29 35.15 9.20
N GLU A 97 -12.80 36.39 9.13
CA GLU A 97 -11.51 36.67 8.47
C GLU A 97 -10.32 35.98 9.16
N ALA A 98 -10.33 35.85 10.49
CA ALA A 98 -9.28 35.11 11.23
C ALA A 98 -9.27 33.61 10.87
N VAL A 99 -10.44 32.99 10.73
CA VAL A 99 -10.58 31.56 10.40
C VAL A 99 -10.34 31.31 8.91
N LYS A 100 -10.76 32.23 8.04
CA LYS A 100 -10.49 32.24 6.59
C LYS A 100 -9.00 32.36 6.29
N ALA A 101 -8.24 33.17 7.04
CA ALA A 101 -6.78 33.23 6.94
C ALA A 101 -6.11 31.89 7.33
N LEU A 102 -6.70 31.13 8.25
CA LEU A 102 -6.27 29.76 8.60
C LEU A 102 -6.78 28.68 7.65
N ALA A 103 -7.87 28.93 6.93
CA ALA A 103 -8.32 28.08 5.83
C ALA A 103 -7.31 28.13 4.68
N ALA A 104 -6.90 29.33 4.27
CA ALA A 104 -5.91 29.57 3.21
C ALA A 104 -4.49 29.07 3.54
N ASP A 105 -4.20 28.79 4.81
CA ASP A 105 -2.92 28.28 5.28
C ASP A 105 -2.89 26.74 5.23
N VAL A 106 -1.93 26.19 4.49
CA VAL A 106 -1.86 24.76 4.13
C VAL A 106 -0.49 24.17 4.45
N ASP A 107 -0.44 22.86 4.67
CA ASP A 107 0.81 22.11 4.75
C ASP A 107 1.44 21.85 3.36
N GLU A 108 2.60 21.19 3.34
CA GLU A 108 3.30 20.80 2.11
C GLU A 108 2.47 19.83 1.23
N GLY A 109 1.48 19.15 1.81
CA GLY A 109 0.49 18.33 1.11
C GLY A 109 -0.75 19.12 0.61
N GLY A 110 -0.75 20.46 0.73
CA GLY A 110 -1.85 21.32 0.29
C GLY A 110 -3.12 21.22 1.15
N THR A 111 -3.05 20.59 2.33
CA THR A 111 -4.19 20.43 3.24
C THR A 111 -4.21 21.54 4.28
N SER A 112 -5.39 22.14 4.51
CA SER A 112 -5.49 23.29 5.41
C SER A 112 -5.21 22.96 6.88
N ILE A 113 -4.44 23.83 7.52
CA ILE A 113 -4.17 23.82 8.97
C ILE A 113 -5.46 23.87 9.80
N LEU A 114 -6.52 24.52 9.27
CA LEU A 114 -7.84 24.56 9.89
C LEU A 114 -8.53 23.18 9.95
N LEU A 115 -8.18 22.24 9.06
CA LEU A 115 -8.62 20.85 9.11
C LEU A 115 -7.68 20.02 9.98
N LEU A 116 -6.37 20.17 9.76
CA LEU A 116 -5.34 19.33 10.35
C LEU A 116 -5.19 19.52 11.87
N LYS A 117 -5.32 20.74 12.40
CA LYS A 117 -5.17 20.96 13.85
C LYS A 117 -6.34 20.43 14.67
N PRO A 118 -7.63 20.71 14.36
CA PRO A 118 -8.74 20.18 15.15
C PRO A 118 -8.84 18.64 15.17
N THR A 119 -8.37 17.95 14.12
CA THR A 119 -8.23 16.48 14.08
C THR A 119 -6.91 15.96 14.66
N ASN A 120 -6.02 16.84 15.12
CA ASN A 120 -4.68 16.51 15.61
C ASN A 120 -3.81 15.74 14.59
N LEU A 121 -3.98 16.00 13.30
CA LEU A 121 -3.21 15.42 12.18
C LEU A 121 -2.10 16.35 11.64
N HIS A 122 -2.08 17.61 12.09
CA HIS A 122 -0.97 18.54 11.83
C HIS A 122 0.31 18.06 12.52
N GLU A 123 1.49 18.30 11.95
CA GLU A 123 2.79 17.90 12.54
C GLU A 123 3.00 18.43 13.97
N ASN A 124 2.83 19.74 14.20
CA ASN A 124 2.77 20.36 15.55
C ASN A 124 1.45 20.14 16.33
N GLY A 125 0.57 19.22 15.89
CA GLY A 125 -0.69 18.83 16.54
C GLY A 125 -1.64 19.98 16.91
N HIS A 126 -2.52 19.71 17.88
CA HIS A 126 -3.26 20.72 18.64
C HIS A 126 -3.14 20.44 20.13
N THR A 127 -2.81 21.46 20.93
CA THR A 127 -2.43 21.29 22.35
C THR A 127 -3.55 20.73 23.25
N GLY A 128 -4.81 20.78 22.79
CA GLY A 128 -5.96 20.14 23.43
C GLY A 128 -6.24 18.70 23.01
N GLY A 129 -5.42 18.09 22.14
CA GLY A 129 -5.69 16.81 21.49
C GLY A 129 -6.71 16.91 20.34
N GLU A 130 -7.25 15.78 19.92
CA GLU A 130 -8.34 15.69 18.93
C GLU A 130 -9.62 16.36 19.48
N LEU A 131 -10.04 17.47 18.88
CA LEU A 131 -11.29 18.17 19.22
C LEU A 131 -12.47 17.74 18.33
N MET A 132 -12.17 17.04 17.24
CA MET A 132 -13.08 16.68 16.16
C MET A 132 -12.49 15.53 15.33
N LYS A 133 -13.28 14.50 15.05
CA LYS A 133 -12.86 13.40 14.15
C LYS A 133 -12.91 13.83 12.69
N ARG A 134 -11.92 13.40 11.88
CA ARG A 134 -12.02 13.41 10.40
C ARG A 134 -13.30 12.69 9.96
N GLY A 135 -13.95 13.17 8.91
CA GLY A 135 -15.22 12.61 8.40
C GLY A 135 -16.47 12.87 9.28
N SER A 136 -16.34 13.45 10.48
CA SER A 136 -17.50 13.86 11.27
C SER A 136 -18.28 15.00 10.58
N PRO A 137 -19.58 15.21 10.87
CA PRO A 137 -20.36 16.31 10.27
C PRO A 137 -19.75 17.70 10.52
N GLN A 138 -19.05 17.89 11.66
CA GLN A 138 -18.34 19.13 11.94
C GLN A 138 -17.05 19.28 11.12
N TYR A 139 -16.38 18.16 10.79
CA TYR A 139 -15.22 18.16 9.90
C TYR A 139 -15.63 18.45 8.47
N GLN A 140 -16.67 17.78 7.98
CA GLN A 140 -17.25 18.02 6.65
C GLN A 140 -17.69 19.48 6.47
N ALA A 141 -18.23 20.11 7.52
CA ALA A 141 -18.53 21.55 7.51
C ALA A 141 -17.28 22.42 7.36
N LEU A 142 -16.22 22.18 8.15
CA LEU A 142 -14.94 22.90 8.01
C LEU A 142 -14.25 22.64 6.66
N GLU A 143 -14.31 21.41 6.15
CA GLU A 143 -13.75 21.00 4.86
C GLU A 143 -14.46 21.69 3.70
N THR A 144 -15.80 21.77 3.78
CA THR A 144 -16.61 22.59 2.87
C THR A 144 -16.20 24.07 2.95
N PHE A 145 -16.02 24.62 4.15
CA PHE A 145 -15.55 26.01 4.34
C PHE A 145 -14.17 26.25 3.69
N VAL A 146 -13.22 25.34 3.89
CA VAL A 146 -11.87 25.41 3.30
C VAL A 146 -11.91 25.31 1.78
N ASN A 147 -12.70 24.39 1.21
CA ASN A 147 -12.82 24.25 -0.24
C ASN A 147 -13.49 25.47 -0.89
N ARG A 148 -14.46 26.09 -0.21
CA ARG A 148 -15.07 27.38 -0.64
C ARG A 148 -14.02 28.49 -0.69
N VAL A 149 -13.33 28.74 0.43
CA VAL A 149 -12.36 29.83 0.57
C VAL A 149 -11.14 29.66 -0.34
N ASN A 150 -10.59 28.45 -0.43
CA ASN A 150 -9.30 28.22 -1.11
C ASN A 150 -9.44 27.89 -2.60
N LYS A 151 -10.52 27.20 -2.99
CA LYS A 151 -10.70 26.63 -4.34
C LYS A 151 -11.86 27.26 -5.12
N GLY A 152 -12.61 28.17 -4.50
CA GLY A 152 -13.86 28.72 -5.07
C GLY A 152 -14.97 27.68 -5.23
N GLN A 153 -14.83 26.51 -4.59
CA GLN A 153 -15.77 25.40 -4.71
C GLN A 153 -16.94 25.62 -3.76
N GLY A 154 -18.04 26.17 -4.30
CA GLY A 154 -19.25 26.54 -3.56
C GLY A 154 -20.03 25.35 -2.98
N CYS A 155 -21.32 25.57 -2.72
CA CYS A 155 -22.23 24.54 -2.17
C CYS A 155 -22.38 23.28 -3.05
N ASP A 156 -21.94 23.35 -4.31
CA ASP A 156 -22.03 22.27 -5.29
C ASP A 156 -20.77 21.36 -5.31
N ALA A 157 -19.83 21.55 -4.37
CA ALA A 157 -18.77 20.58 -4.11
C ALA A 157 -19.41 19.23 -3.70
N PRO A 158 -19.23 18.13 -4.47
CA PRO A 158 -19.96 16.90 -4.17
C PRO A 158 -19.56 16.32 -2.81
N VAL A 159 -20.55 16.15 -1.94
CA VAL A 159 -20.49 15.02 -0.99
C VAL A 159 -20.29 13.76 -1.84
N ALA A 160 -19.38 12.87 -1.41
CA ALA A 160 -19.06 11.67 -2.16
C ALA A 160 -20.28 10.73 -2.25
N ASN A 161 -21.12 10.95 -3.26
CA ASN A 161 -22.08 9.96 -3.73
C ASN A 161 -21.26 8.77 -4.20
N CYS A 162 -21.31 7.67 -3.44
CA CYS A 162 -20.65 6.42 -3.79
C CYS A 162 -21.34 5.81 -5.02
N GLU A 163 -20.98 6.27 -6.22
CA GLU A 163 -21.33 5.55 -7.44
C GLU A 163 -20.65 4.17 -7.40
N ALA A 164 -21.39 3.14 -7.83
CA ALA A 164 -20.94 1.75 -7.72
C ALA A 164 -19.79 1.48 -8.71
N THR A 165 -18.56 1.60 -8.21
CA THR A 165 -17.27 1.48 -8.91
C THR A 165 -16.98 2.63 -9.88
N THR A 166 -15.83 3.30 -9.69
CA THR A 166 -15.31 4.35 -10.58
C THR A 166 -14.13 3.83 -11.41
N PRO A 167 -13.79 4.48 -12.54
CA PRO A 167 -12.60 4.13 -13.34
C PRO A 167 -11.30 4.47 -12.59
N GLY A 168 -10.27 3.63 -12.72
CA GLY A 168 -8.96 3.87 -12.09
C GLY A 168 -8.11 4.97 -12.76
N PRO A 169 -6.96 5.36 -12.20
CA PRO A 169 -6.04 6.30 -12.83
C PRO A 169 -5.23 5.63 -13.95
N ARG A 170 -5.05 6.31 -15.10
CA ARG A 170 -4.21 5.82 -16.20
C ARG A 170 -2.74 5.77 -15.76
N MET A 171 -2.06 4.64 -15.94
CA MET A 171 -0.71 4.45 -15.41
C MET A 171 0.17 3.45 -16.19
N LEU A 172 1.44 3.40 -15.80
CA LEU A 172 2.42 2.40 -16.22
C LEU A 172 2.95 1.70 -14.96
N ARG A 173 2.56 0.45 -14.72
CA ARG A 173 3.08 -0.33 -13.58
C ARG A 173 4.34 -1.07 -14.01
N ARG A 174 5.50 -0.71 -13.44
CA ARG A 174 6.72 -1.52 -13.63
C ARG A 174 6.51 -2.90 -13.01
N LEU A 175 7.05 -3.94 -13.62
CA LEU A 175 7.20 -5.24 -12.97
C LEU A 175 8.06 -5.11 -11.70
N SER A 176 7.56 -5.56 -10.56
CA SER A 176 8.38 -5.82 -9.38
C SER A 176 9.45 -6.88 -9.68
N ARG A 177 10.46 -6.99 -8.81
CA ARG A 177 11.56 -7.97 -8.91
C ARG A 177 11.05 -9.40 -9.11
N ASN A 178 10.02 -9.79 -8.37
CA ASN A 178 9.45 -11.14 -8.42
C ASN A 178 8.60 -11.36 -9.67
N GLU A 179 7.85 -10.34 -10.12
CA GLU A 179 7.14 -10.40 -11.41
C GLU A 179 8.10 -10.47 -12.60
N TYR A 180 9.26 -9.80 -12.52
CA TYR A 180 10.33 -9.91 -13.50
C TYR A 180 10.85 -11.35 -13.54
N ASP A 181 11.31 -11.90 -12.42
CA ASP A 181 11.87 -13.26 -12.34
C ASP A 181 10.84 -14.33 -12.78
N ALA A 182 9.57 -14.20 -12.40
CA ALA A 182 8.49 -15.09 -12.87
C ALA A 182 8.24 -14.97 -14.39
N THR A 183 8.26 -13.75 -14.94
CA THR A 183 8.12 -13.55 -16.39
C THR A 183 9.29 -14.14 -17.18
N ILE A 184 10.52 -14.04 -16.66
CA ILE A 184 11.71 -14.69 -17.26
C ILE A 184 11.56 -16.22 -17.24
N LYS A 185 11.06 -16.78 -16.13
CA LYS A 185 10.75 -18.21 -16.02
C LYS A 185 9.75 -18.68 -17.06
N ASP A 186 8.63 -17.99 -17.23
CA ASP A 186 7.63 -18.36 -18.25
C ASP A 186 8.15 -18.16 -19.69
N LEU A 187 8.91 -17.09 -19.94
CA LEU A 187 9.45 -16.83 -21.29
C LEU A 187 10.43 -17.91 -21.75
N PHE A 188 11.35 -18.33 -20.89
CA PHE A 188 12.51 -19.14 -21.28
C PHE A 188 12.59 -20.54 -20.64
N GLY A 189 11.78 -20.83 -19.62
CA GLY A 189 11.90 -22.06 -18.81
C GLY A 189 13.09 -22.04 -17.85
N ILE A 190 13.55 -20.85 -17.43
CA ILE A 190 14.74 -20.64 -16.60
C ILE A 190 14.31 -20.17 -15.21
N GLU A 191 14.62 -20.93 -14.17
CA GLU A 191 14.47 -20.46 -12.78
C GLU A 191 15.36 -19.24 -12.55
N SER A 192 14.77 -18.16 -12.04
CA SER A 192 15.28 -16.79 -12.16
C SER A 192 15.42 -16.15 -10.78
N THR A 193 16.57 -15.51 -10.52
CA THR A 193 16.82 -14.72 -9.30
C THR A 193 17.55 -13.41 -9.59
N TRP A 194 17.47 -12.92 -10.83
CA TRP A 194 18.12 -11.67 -11.25
C TRP A 194 17.44 -10.45 -10.60
N GLY A 195 16.12 -10.52 -10.35
CA GLY A 195 15.37 -9.50 -9.62
C GLY A 195 15.89 -9.29 -8.19
N ALA A 196 16.36 -10.35 -7.52
CA ALA A 196 16.99 -10.21 -6.20
C ALA A 196 18.26 -9.33 -6.22
N GLY A 197 18.95 -9.24 -7.37
CA GLY A 197 20.14 -8.41 -7.59
C GLY A 197 19.87 -6.95 -7.99
N PHE A 198 18.60 -6.56 -8.16
CA PHE A 198 18.19 -5.19 -8.48
C PHE A 198 18.19 -4.28 -7.24
N SER A 199 17.97 -2.96 -7.41
CA SER A 199 17.58 -2.09 -6.28
C SER A 199 16.27 -2.58 -5.63
N ALA A 200 16.05 -2.29 -4.35
CA ALA A 200 14.82 -2.66 -3.67
C ALA A 200 13.58 -1.99 -4.30
N ASP A 201 12.48 -2.74 -4.43
CA ASP A 201 11.17 -2.17 -4.75
C ASP A 201 10.65 -1.38 -3.54
N THR A 202 9.94 -0.27 -3.79
CA THR A 202 9.50 0.64 -2.73
C THR A 202 8.15 0.20 -2.19
N VAL A 203 8.13 -0.23 -0.92
CA VAL A 203 6.94 -0.70 -0.22
C VAL A 203 6.04 0.47 0.17
N VAL A 204 4.78 0.45 -0.29
CA VAL A 204 3.74 1.45 0.05
C VAL A 204 2.55 0.72 0.68
N ASN A 205 2.10 1.18 1.85
CA ASN A 205 1.02 0.55 2.64
C ASN A 205 1.22 -0.96 2.98
N GLY A 206 2.43 -1.48 2.80
CA GLY A 206 2.78 -2.89 3.02
C GLY A 206 3.03 -3.69 1.74
N PHE A 207 2.79 -3.13 0.55
CA PHE A 207 2.91 -3.84 -0.73
C PHE A 207 3.99 -3.22 -1.64
N ASP A 208 4.71 -4.04 -2.41
CA ASP A 208 5.87 -3.62 -3.22
C ASP A 208 5.56 -3.39 -4.71
N ASN A 209 4.29 -3.28 -5.09
CA ASN A 209 3.83 -3.18 -6.49
C ASN A 209 3.19 -1.83 -6.87
N ASN A 210 3.40 -0.79 -6.06
CA ASN A 210 2.81 0.54 -6.27
C ASN A 210 3.39 1.27 -7.49
N ALA A 211 2.54 1.60 -8.46
CA ALA A 211 2.96 2.12 -9.77
C ALA A 211 3.65 3.50 -9.69
N ALA A 212 3.26 4.37 -8.75
CA ALA A 212 3.87 5.69 -8.58
C ALA A 212 5.26 5.63 -7.93
N ALA A 213 5.51 4.58 -7.14
CA ALA A 213 6.75 4.34 -6.40
C ALA A 213 7.79 3.52 -7.20
N LEU A 214 7.38 2.56 -8.03
CA LEU A 214 8.28 1.66 -8.77
C LEU A 214 9.00 2.30 -9.99
N ARG A 215 9.68 3.41 -9.77
CA ARG A 215 10.45 4.15 -10.80
C ARG A 215 11.75 3.42 -11.16
N VAL A 216 12.24 3.63 -12.39
CA VAL A 216 13.57 3.15 -12.82
C VAL A 216 14.62 4.22 -12.51
N SER A 217 15.54 3.91 -11.60
CA SER A 217 16.74 4.70 -11.36
C SER A 217 17.85 4.37 -12.36
N PRO A 218 18.89 5.22 -12.53
CA PRO A 218 20.05 4.89 -13.37
C PRO A 218 20.77 3.60 -12.95
N LEU A 219 20.80 3.31 -11.64
CA LEU A 219 21.33 2.05 -11.11
C LEU A 219 20.47 0.85 -11.55
N LEU A 220 19.14 0.96 -11.40
CA LEU A 220 18.22 -0.09 -11.81
C LEU A 220 18.26 -0.32 -13.33
N ALA A 221 18.46 0.72 -14.14
CA ALA A 221 18.65 0.59 -15.58
C ALA A 221 19.90 -0.23 -15.95
N ASP A 222 21.05 0.01 -15.30
CA ASP A 222 22.25 -0.79 -15.56
C ASP A 222 22.15 -2.23 -15.01
N GLN A 223 21.45 -2.43 -13.88
CA GLN A 223 21.14 -3.76 -13.35
C GLN A 223 20.24 -4.56 -14.31
N ILE A 224 19.15 -3.96 -14.80
CA ILE A 224 18.25 -4.56 -15.79
C ILE A 224 19.00 -4.87 -17.09
N ARG A 225 19.86 -3.97 -17.57
CA ARG A 225 20.68 -4.20 -18.77
C ARG A 225 21.59 -5.42 -18.59
N ARG A 226 22.31 -5.54 -17.47
CA ARG A 226 23.17 -6.70 -17.17
C ARG A 226 22.37 -7.99 -17.12
N ALA A 227 21.24 -8.00 -16.40
CA ALA A 227 20.35 -9.16 -16.34
C ALA A 227 19.83 -9.54 -17.74
N ALA A 228 19.39 -8.58 -18.56
CA ALA A 228 18.95 -8.83 -19.92
C ALA A 228 20.05 -9.43 -20.82
N ASP A 229 21.29 -8.94 -20.71
CA ASP A 229 22.45 -9.47 -21.43
C ASP A 229 22.80 -10.91 -20.98
N GLU A 230 22.75 -11.18 -19.67
CA GLU A 230 23.00 -12.50 -19.06
C GLU A 230 21.90 -13.51 -19.36
N ILE A 231 20.62 -13.13 -19.26
CA ILE A 231 19.46 -13.97 -19.55
C ILE A 231 19.44 -14.34 -21.04
N ALA A 232 19.70 -13.37 -21.93
CA ALA A 232 19.78 -13.62 -23.37
C ALA A 232 20.91 -14.61 -23.71
N ALA A 233 22.09 -14.48 -23.09
CA ALA A 233 23.18 -15.45 -23.22
C ALA A 233 22.76 -16.83 -22.69
N LYS A 234 22.14 -16.87 -21.51
CA LYS A 234 21.75 -18.11 -20.81
C LYS A 234 20.70 -18.90 -21.58
N ALA A 235 19.70 -18.23 -22.14
CA ALA A 235 18.66 -18.88 -22.95
C ALA A 235 19.23 -19.49 -24.25
N LEU A 236 20.30 -18.92 -24.81
CA LEU A 236 21.00 -19.45 -25.98
C LEU A 236 21.99 -20.58 -25.67
N GLU A 237 22.11 -21.04 -24.42
CA GLU A 237 22.69 -22.37 -24.13
C GLU A 237 21.78 -23.51 -24.64
N ASN A 238 20.47 -23.29 -24.70
CA ASN A 238 19.49 -24.23 -25.26
C ASN A 238 18.65 -23.57 -26.37
N PRO A 239 19.26 -23.17 -27.50
CA PRO A 239 18.60 -22.34 -28.50
C PRO A 239 17.45 -23.06 -29.22
N GLY A 240 17.36 -24.39 -29.12
CA GLY A 240 16.26 -25.20 -29.68
C GLY A 240 14.92 -25.06 -28.94
N SER A 241 14.87 -24.37 -27.78
CA SER A 241 13.61 -23.96 -27.15
C SER A 241 13.05 -22.65 -27.70
N LEU A 242 13.87 -21.85 -28.41
CA LEU A 242 13.52 -20.53 -28.92
C LEU A 242 13.48 -20.45 -30.45
N LEU A 243 14.38 -21.17 -31.13
CA LEU A 243 14.56 -21.11 -32.58
C LEU A 243 13.88 -22.28 -33.29
N SER A 244 13.16 -21.95 -34.36
CA SER A 244 12.59 -22.92 -35.30
C SER A 244 13.63 -23.52 -36.28
N CYS A 245 14.89 -23.09 -36.21
CA CYS A 245 16.00 -23.49 -37.08
C CYS A 245 17.20 -24.01 -36.30
N ALA A 246 18.09 -24.75 -36.97
CA ALA A 246 19.38 -25.13 -36.39
C ALA A 246 20.32 -23.90 -36.31
N PRO A 247 20.91 -23.57 -35.15
CA PRO A 247 21.74 -22.36 -34.97
C PRO A 247 22.89 -22.21 -35.96
N ALA A 248 23.54 -23.32 -36.34
CA ALA A 248 24.66 -23.33 -37.28
C ALA A 248 24.25 -23.05 -38.75
N SER A 249 22.95 -22.98 -39.03
CA SER A 249 22.37 -22.59 -40.32
C SER A 249 21.23 -21.58 -40.15
N GLY A 250 21.27 -20.78 -39.07
CA GLY A 250 20.28 -19.74 -38.82
C GLY A 250 20.42 -18.59 -39.81
N ASP A 251 19.29 -18.08 -40.28
CA ASP A 251 19.20 -16.98 -41.23
C ASP A 251 18.24 -15.88 -40.74
N ALA A 252 18.12 -14.81 -41.53
CA ALA A 252 17.26 -13.69 -41.18
C ALA A 252 15.74 -14.03 -41.20
N ALA A 253 15.33 -15.15 -41.82
CA ALA A 253 13.96 -15.64 -41.73
C ALA A 253 13.69 -16.38 -40.41
N CYS A 254 14.66 -17.14 -39.90
CA CYS A 254 14.61 -17.71 -38.57
C CYS A 254 14.63 -16.63 -37.47
N ALA A 255 15.43 -15.57 -37.65
CA ALA A 255 15.44 -14.42 -36.74
C ALA A 255 14.08 -13.67 -36.76
N GLN A 256 13.46 -13.51 -37.93
CA GLN A 256 12.11 -12.96 -38.05
C GLN A 256 11.09 -13.81 -37.29
N ALA A 257 11.13 -15.14 -37.47
CA ALA A 257 10.21 -16.07 -36.79
C ALA A 257 10.39 -16.07 -35.26
N LEU A 258 11.61 -15.89 -34.75
CA LEU A 258 11.84 -15.63 -33.32
C LEU A 258 11.18 -14.33 -32.89
N ILE A 259 11.43 -13.21 -33.56
CA ILE A 259 10.85 -11.89 -33.21
C ILE A 259 9.32 -11.97 -33.14
N GLU A 260 8.69 -12.63 -34.11
CA GLU A 260 7.23 -12.75 -34.22
C GLU A 260 6.61 -13.75 -33.25
N SER A 261 7.37 -14.68 -32.67
CA SER A 261 6.87 -15.65 -31.66
C SER A 261 7.22 -15.28 -30.22
N PHE A 262 8.39 -14.68 -29.99
CA PHE A 262 8.85 -14.25 -28.67
C PHE A 262 8.34 -12.85 -28.30
N GLY A 263 8.35 -11.90 -29.25
CA GLY A 263 7.95 -10.52 -29.00
C GLY A 263 6.53 -10.35 -28.44
N PRO A 264 5.49 -11.03 -28.98
CA PRO A 264 4.14 -10.95 -28.43
C PRO A 264 4.00 -11.53 -27.03
N ARG A 265 4.85 -12.49 -26.64
CA ARG A 265 4.92 -13.03 -25.28
C ARG A 265 5.59 -12.04 -24.34
N ALA A 266 6.73 -11.48 -24.73
CA ALA A 266 7.51 -10.54 -23.93
C ALA A 266 6.78 -9.20 -23.69
N PHE A 267 6.05 -8.69 -24.69
CA PHE A 267 5.30 -7.44 -24.59
C PHE A 267 3.82 -7.65 -24.23
N ARG A 268 3.35 -8.91 -24.21
CA ARG A 268 1.98 -9.33 -23.84
C ARG A 268 0.88 -8.74 -24.73
N ARG A 269 1.26 -8.24 -25.91
CA ARG A 269 0.43 -7.68 -26.99
C ARG A 269 1.04 -8.05 -28.35
N PRO A 270 0.27 -8.03 -29.45
CA PRO A 270 0.83 -8.15 -30.79
C PRO A 270 1.91 -7.09 -31.06
N LEU A 271 2.96 -7.48 -31.79
CA LEU A 271 3.97 -6.53 -32.28
C LEU A 271 3.36 -5.64 -33.36
N THR A 272 3.56 -4.32 -33.22
CA THR A 272 3.32 -3.37 -34.32
C THR A 272 4.37 -3.59 -35.41
N ASP A 273 4.11 -3.10 -36.63
CA ASP A 273 5.10 -3.20 -37.71
C ASP A 273 6.39 -2.40 -37.39
N ALA A 274 6.26 -1.32 -36.63
CA ALA A 274 7.41 -0.56 -36.11
C ALA A 274 8.22 -1.33 -35.04
N ASP A 275 7.58 -2.16 -34.21
CA ASP A 275 8.30 -3.09 -33.31
C ASP A 275 9.09 -4.12 -34.14
N LYS A 276 8.44 -4.75 -35.13
CA LYS A 276 9.05 -5.76 -36.01
C LYS A 276 10.25 -5.18 -36.76
N GLU A 277 10.09 -4.02 -37.39
CA GLU A 277 11.15 -3.32 -38.13
C GLU A 277 12.33 -2.97 -37.21
N ARG A 278 12.06 -2.40 -36.02
CA ARG A 278 13.10 -2.04 -35.04
C ARG A 278 13.95 -3.23 -34.63
N TYR A 279 13.33 -4.32 -34.19
CA TYR A 279 14.07 -5.49 -33.72
C TYR A 279 14.72 -6.26 -34.86
N ARG A 280 14.14 -6.23 -36.06
CA ARG A 280 14.76 -6.81 -37.25
C ARG A 280 15.99 -6.02 -37.72
N ALA A 281 15.93 -4.70 -37.75
CA ALA A 281 17.07 -3.85 -38.10
C ALA A 281 18.23 -3.98 -37.09
N LEU A 282 17.90 -4.14 -35.80
CA LEU A 282 18.89 -4.46 -34.76
C LEU A 282 19.58 -5.82 -35.02
N TYR A 283 18.80 -6.87 -35.29
CA TYR A 283 19.33 -8.18 -35.66
C TYR A 283 20.24 -8.09 -36.90
N ASP A 284 19.75 -7.50 -38.00
CA ASP A 284 20.50 -7.45 -39.27
C ASP A 284 21.82 -6.66 -39.12
N THR A 285 21.84 -5.63 -38.26
CA THR A 285 23.04 -4.83 -37.93
C THR A 285 24.09 -5.66 -37.20
N VAL A 286 23.71 -6.36 -36.13
CA VAL A 286 24.65 -7.14 -35.30
C VAL A 286 25.08 -8.43 -36.01
N ALA A 287 24.15 -9.14 -36.65
CA ALA A 287 24.44 -10.38 -37.35
C ALA A 287 25.41 -10.21 -38.52
N ALA A 288 25.48 -9.02 -39.14
CA ALA A 288 26.45 -8.70 -40.18
C ALA A 288 27.91 -8.60 -39.67
N GLY A 289 28.12 -8.30 -38.38
CA GLY A 289 29.44 -8.21 -37.75
C GLY A 289 29.83 -9.43 -36.91
N GLU A 290 28.90 -9.92 -36.09
CA GLU A 290 29.15 -10.93 -35.05
C GLU A 290 28.39 -12.25 -35.27
N GLY A 291 27.61 -12.33 -36.35
CA GLY A 291 26.92 -13.55 -36.78
C GLY A 291 25.55 -13.79 -36.13
N PHE A 292 24.84 -14.79 -36.67
CA PHE A 292 23.42 -15.07 -36.38
C PHE A 292 23.08 -15.12 -34.87
N LEU A 293 23.85 -15.88 -34.07
CA LEU A 293 23.56 -16.04 -32.64
C LEU A 293 23.73 -14.76 -31.83
N MET A 294 24.73 -13.92 -32.14
CA MET A 294 24.90 -12.65 -31.42
C MET A 294 23.78 -11.67 -31.79
N GLY A 295 23.38 -11.62 -33.07
CA GLY A 295 22.21 -10.83 -33.49
C GLY A 295 20.92 -11.25 -32.78
N VAL A 296 20.71 -12.56 -32.59
CA VAL A 296 19.59 -13.10 -31.80
C VAL A 296 19.72 -12.70 -30.32
N GLN A 297 20.90 -12.85 -29.71
CA GLN A 297 21.15 -12.49 -28.31
C GLN A 297 20.85 -11.00 -28.04
N THR A 298 21.32 -10.12 -28.91
CA THR A 298 21.11 -8.67 -28.78
C THR A 298 19.63 -8.30 -28.95
N VAL A 299 18.87 -8.97 -29.82
CA VAL A 299 17.41 -8.76 -29.89
C VAL A 299 16.70 -9.19 -28.62
N ILE A 300 17.04 -10.34 -28.05
CA ILE A 300 16.45 -10.81 -26.79
C ILE A 300 16.75 -9.81 -25.66
N SER A 301 18.01 -9.42 -25.49
CA SER A 301 18.40 -8.43 -24.46
C SER A 301 17.68 -7.07 -24.68
N ALA A 302 17.62 -6.56 -25.92
CA ALA A 302 16.93 -5.30 -26.23
C ALA A 302 15.39 -5.38 -26.13
N MET A 303 14.80 -6.57 -26.15
CA MET A 303 13.39 -6.76 -25.79
C MET A 303 13.20 -6.78 -24.27
N LEU A 304 14.07 -7.45 -23.51
CA LEU A 304 14.02 -7.47 -22.04
C LEU A 304 14.35 -6.11 -21.39
N GLN A 305 15.01 -5.20 -22.11
CA GLN A 305 15.22 -3.79 -21.72
C GLN A 305 14.10 -2.84 -22.19
N SER A 306 13.14 -3.33 -22.99
CA SER A 306 12.08 -2.49 -23.57
C SER A 306 11.09 -2.03 -22.50
N PRO A 307 10.60 -0.78 -22.52
CA PRO A 307 9.48 -0.36 -21.69
C PRO A 307 8.23 -1.25 -21.86
N ASN A 308 8.03 -1.85 -23.04
CA ASN A 308 6.93 -2.78 -23.31
C ASN A 308 7.07 -4.12 -22.56
N PHE A 309 8.28 -4.50 -22.16
CA PHE A 309 8.54 -5.66 -21.30
C PHE A 309 8.55 -5.26 -19.82
N LEU A 310 9.23 -4.16 -19.48
CA LEU A 310 9.44 -3.71 -18.10
C LEU A 310 8.18 -3.13 -17.44
N TYR A 311 7.20 -2.67 -18.22
CA TYR A 311 5.95 -2.12 -17.71
C TYR A 311 4.73 -2.87 -18.24
N ARG A 312 3.72 -2.97 -17.38
CA ARG A 312 2.33 -3.25 -17.71
C ARG A 312 1.66 -1.90 -18.00
N THR A 313 0.92 -1.79 -19.11
CA THR A 313 0.26 -0.53 -19.48
C THR A 313 -1.18 -0.53 -18.97
N GLU A 314 -1.61 0.61 -18.44
CA GLU A 314 -3.00 0.89 -18.10
C GLU A 314 -3.41 2.20 -18.79
N ILE A 315 -3.11 2.28 -20.08
CA ILE A 315 -3.27 3.49 -20.90
C ILE A 315 -4.66 3.52 -21.53
N GLY A 316 -5.16 2.34 -21.92
CA GLY A 316 -6.49 2.15 -22.49
C GLY A 316 -6.69 2.76 -23.89
N ALA A 317 -7.85 2.45 -24.46
CA ALA A 317 -8.36 3.01 -25.71
C ALA A 317 -9.61 3.88 -25.46
N PRO A 318 -9.83 4.94 -26.26
CA PRO A 318 -11.02 5.79 -26.14
C PRO A 318 -12.34 5.01 -26.29
N VAL A 319 -13.34 5.39 -25.50
CA VAL A 319 -14.73 4.94 -25.62
C VAL A 319 -15.66 6.11 -25.97
N GLU A 320 -16.93 5.83 -26.29
CA GLU A 320 -17.92 6.87 -26.59
C GLU A 320 -18.31 7.72 -25.34
N ALA A 321 -17.97 7.27 -24.13
CA ALA A 321 -18.19 7.99 -22.88
C ALA A 321 -17.13 9.10 -22.69
N PRO A 322 -17.50 10.38 -22.63
CA PRO A 322 -16.54 11.47 -22.42
C PRO A 322 -15.87 11.37 -21.04
N GLY A 323 -14.54 11.48 -20.99
CA GLY A 323 -13.78 11.41 -19.74
C GLY A 323 -13.50 9.98 -19.23
N GLU A 324 -13.65 8.95 -20.07
CA GLU A 324 -13.32 7.56 -19.74
C GLU A 324 -12.55 6.89 -20.91
N VAL A 325 -11.67 5.95 -20.57
CA VAL A 325 -11.01 5.05 -21.53
C VAL A 325 -11.12 3.61 -21.01
N GLN A 326 -11.33 2.64 -21.90
CA GLN A 326 -11.38 1.23 -21.51
C GLN A 326 -9.99 0.61 -21.70
N LEU A 327 -9.53 -0.22 -20.77
CA LEU A 327 -8.33 -1.02 -21.00
C LEU A 327 -8.49 -1.86 -22.27
N THR A 328 -7.44 -1.92 -23.08
CA THR A 328 -7.41 -2.81 -24.23
C THR A 328 -7.44 -4.26 -23.79
N GLN A 329 -7.85 -5.16 -24.68
CA GLN A 329 -8.02 -6.57 -24.36
C GLN A 329 -6.73 -7.22 -23.83
N TYR A 330 -5.57 -6.80 -24.35
CA TYR A 330 -4.25 -7.25 -23.89
C TYR A 330 -3.84 -6.65 -22.53
N GLU A 331 -4.29 -5.44 -22.21
CA GLU A 331 -4.11 -4.85 -20.88
C GLU A 331 -4.98 -5.56 -19.84
N ILE A 332 -6.24 -5.89 -20.16
CA ILE A 332 -7.11 -6.70 -19.26
C ILE A 332 -6.52 -8.11 -19.05
N ALA A 333 -6.03 -8.76 -20.12
CA ALA A 333 -5.32 -10.03 -20.02
C ALA A 333 -4.08 -9.93 -19.11
N THR A 334 -3.30 -8.86 -19.26
CA THR A 334 -2.07 -8.61 -18.48
C THR A 334 -2.40 -8.36 -17.00
N GLU A 335 -3.33 -7.47 -16.67
CA GLU A 335 -3.67 -7.22 -15.27
C GLU A 335 -4.30 -8.46 -14.59
N LEU A 336 -5.06 -9.29 -15.34
CA LEU A 336 -5.54 -10.58 -14.85
C LEU A 336 -4.39 -11.54 -14.51
N SER A 337 -3.42 -11.72 -15.42
CA SER A 337 -2.34 -12.70 -15.20
C SER A 337 -1.36 -12.27 -14.10
N TYR A 338 -1.05 -10.98 -13.99
CA TYR A 338 -0.12 -10.50 -12.97
C TYR A 338 -0.76 -10.38 -11.58
N LEU A 339 -2.06 -10.07 -11.48
CA LEU A 339 -2.75 -10.15 -10.20
C LEU A 339 -2.91 -11.60 -9.74
N LEU A 340 -3.27 -12.52 -10.65
CA LEU A 340 -3.68 -13.87 -10.26
C LEU A 340 -2.54 -14.90 -10.28
N TRP A 341 -1.45 -14.67 -11.02
CA TRP A 341 -0.27 -15.55 -11.08
C TRP A 341 1.08 -14.83 -10.90
N GLY A 342 1.12 -13.49 -10.80
CA GLY A 342 2.38 -12.73 -10.72
C GLY A 342 3.25 -12.74 -11.99
N THR A 343 2.69 -13.17 -13.13
CA THR A 343 3.45 -13.42 -14.37
C THR A 343 2.60 -13.17 -15.63
N MET A 344 3.17 -13.40 -16.81
CA MET A 344 2.56 -13.12 -18.12
C MET A 344 1.30 -13.95 -18.43
N PRO A 345 0.40 -13.47 -19.31
CA PRO A 345 -0.77 -14.22 -19.76
C PRO A 345 -0.40 -15.53 -20.47
N ASP A 346 -1.19 -16.57 -20.27
CA ASP A 346 -1.04 -17.81 -21.04
C ASP A 346 -1.68 -17.71 -22.44
N ALA A 347 -1.44 -18.72 -23.26
CA ALA A 347 -1.94 -18.74 -24.65
C ALA A 347 -3.48 -18.73 -24.75
N GLU A 348 -4.20 -19.19 -23.72
CA GLU A 348 -5.66 -19.13 -23.67
C GLU A 348 -6.14 -17.71 -23.38
N LEU A 349 -5.54 -17.02 -22.41
CA LEU A 349 -5.90 -15.63 -22.08
C LEU A 349 -5.49 -14.64 -23.19
N LEU A 350 -4.36 -14.88 -23.87
CA LEU A 350 -3.99 -14.13 -25.08
C LEU A 350 -4.96 -14.39 -26.24
N ALA A 351 -5.43 -15.62 -26.45
CA ALA A 351 -6.42 -15.92 -27.47
C ALA A 351 -7.80 -15.30 -27.17
N ALA A 352 -8.18 -15.19 -25.89
CA ALA A 352 -9.36 -14.43 -25.47
C ALA A 352 -9.21 -12.92 -25.76
N ALA A 353 -8.00 -12.37 -25.58
CA ALA A 353 -7.69 -10.99 -25.95
C ALA A 353 -7.71 -10.76 -27.47
N ASP A 354 -7.12 -11.66 -28.26
CA ASP A 354 -7.18 -11.66 -29.74
C ASP A 354 -8.63 -11.74 -30.26
N ALA A 355 -9.51 -12.47 -29.56
CA ALA A 355 -10.92 -12.63 -29.90
C ALA A 355 -11.82 -11.47 -29.42
N GLY A 356 -11.32 -10.58 -28.57
CA GLY A 356 -12.08 -9.44 -28.03
C GLY A 356 -13.13 -9.79 -26.97
N THR A 357 -13.05 -10.97 -26.34
CA THR A 357 -14.08 -11.46 -25.40
C THR A 357 -13.96 -10.85 -23.99
N LEU A 358 -12.76 -10.42 -23.60
CA LEU A 358 -12.45 -9.77 -22.31
C LEU A 358 -13.09 -8.37 -22.13
N SER A 359 -13.97 -7.98 -23.05
CA SER A 359 -14.77 -6.76 -23.02
C SER A 359 -16.03 -6.86 -22.12
N THR A 360 -16.29 -8.01 -21.51
CA THR A 360 -17.47 -8.23 -20.65
C THR A 360 -17.10 -8.76 -19.25
N PRO A 361 -17.76 -8.31 -18.16
CA PRO A 361 -17.49 -8.80 -16.81
C PRO A 361 -17.66 -10.33 -16.65
N ALA A 362 -18.58 -10.94 -17.42
CA ALA A 362 -18.82 -12.38 -17.36
C ALA A 362 -17.66 -13.22 -17.94
N GLU A 363 -17.01 -12.75 -19.01
CA GLU A 363 -15.79 -13.39 -19.53
C GLU A 363 -14.60 -13.13 -18.61
N VAL A 364 -14.49 -11.92 -18.06
CA VAL A 364 -13.44 -11.57 -17.07
C VAL A 364 -13.57 -12.45 -15.81
N GLU A 365 -14.79 -12.70 -15.30
CA GLU A 365 -15.04 -13.67 -14.24
C GLU A 365 -14.66 -15.09 -14.66
N ALA A 366 -15.07 -15.55 -15.84
CA ALA A 366 -14.78 -16.90 -16.33
C ALA A 366 -13.26 -17.16 -16.43
N GLN A 367 -12.51 -16.18 -16.95
CA GLN A 367 -11.06 -16.23 -16.98
C GLN A 367 -10.47 -16.13 -15.57
N ALA A 368 -10.93 -15.21 -14.72
CA ALA A 368 -10.43 -15.09 -13.35
C ALA A 368 -10.58 -16.39 -12.55
N ARG A 369 -11.73 -17.05 -12.63
CA ARG A 369 -11.96 -18.36 -11.98
C ARG A 369 -11.12 -19.48 -12.61
N ARG A 370 -10.84 -19.45 -13.92
CA ARG A 370 -9.88 -20.36 -14.58
C ARG A 370 -8.46 -20.17 -14.05
N LEU A 371 -8.01 -18.91 -13.95
CA LEU A 371 -6.69 -18.53 -13.44
C LEU A 371 -6.55 -18.90 -11.96
N LEU A 372 -7.58 -18.64 -11.15
CA LEU A 372 -7.65 -19.03 -9.73
C LEU A 372 -7.74 -20.54 -9.51
N ALA A 373 -8.15 -21.34 -10.51
CA ALA A 373 -8.15 -22.80 -10.44
C ALA A 373 -6.78 -23.43 -10.78
N ASP A 374 -5.84 -22.67 -11.35
CA ASP A 374 -4.48 -23.12 -11.64
C ASP A 374 -3.58 -22.98 -10.40
N PRO A 375 -2.72 -23.96 -10.08
CA PRO A 375 -1.81 -23.90 -8.93
C PRO A 375 -0.89 -22.67 -8.88
N ARG A 376 -0.63 -21.98 -10.01
CA ARG A 376 0.14 -20.73 -10.01
C ARG A 376 -0.49 -19.62 -9.19
N SER A 377 -1.82 -19.64 -8.96
CA SER A 377 -2.45 -18.63 -8.11
C SER A 377 -2.20 -18.83 -6.62
N ASP A 378 -1.68 -19.99 -6.22
CA ASP A 378 -1.24 -20.21 -4.84
C ASP A 378 -0.09 -19.26 -4.49
N GLU A 379 0.82 -18.99 -5.43
CA GLU A 379 1.95 -18.08 -5.23
C GLU A 379 1.48 -16.63 -5.04
N ALA A 380 0.62 -16.13 -5.93
CA ALA A 380 0.13 -14.75 -5.88
C ALA A 380 -0.67 -14.45 -4.60
N ILE A 381 -1.56 -15.37 -4.19
CA ILE A 381 -2.34 -15.21 -2.96
C ILE A 381 -1.45 -15.35 -1.71
N THR A 382 -0.50 -16.28 -1.74
CA THR A 382 0.47 -16.45 -0.64
C THR A 382 1.34 -15.22 -0.47
N ARG A 383 1.86 -14.65 -1.57
CA ARG A 383 2.61 -13.39 -1.60
C ARG A 383 1.83 -12.20 -1.04
N PHE A 384 0.53 -12.11 -1.35
CA PHE A 384 -0.35 -11.13 -0.72
C PHE A 384 -0.39 -11.28 0.81
N ILE A 385 -0.58 -12.51 1.33
CA ILE A 385 -0.60 -12.78 2.78
C ILE A 385 0.76 -12.46 3.42
N GLU A 386 1.86 -12.82 2.74
CA GLU A 386 3.23 -12.55 3.22
C GLU A 386 3.50 -11.06 3.34
N GLN A 387 3.08 -10.23 2.38
CA GLN A 387 3.19 -8.77 2.45
C GLN A 387 2.21 -8.13 3.43
N TRP A 388 0.95 -8.58 3.43
CA TRP A 388 -0.09 -8.10 4.35
C TRP A 388 0.32 -8.25 5.82
N LEU A 389 1.00 -9.34 6.19
CA LEU A 389 1.43 -9.62 7.56
C LEU A 389 2.93 -9.35 7.82
N ASP A 390 3.64 -8.72 6.86
CA ASP A 390 5.08 -8.39 6.87
C ASP A 390 6.04 -9.61 6.97
N ILE A 391 5.57 -10.82 6.62
CA ILE A 391 6.28 -12.10 6.77
C ILE A 391 7.54 -12.19 5.89
N GLU A 392 7.62 -11.46 4.77
CA GLU A 392 8.86 -11.36 3.96
C GLU A 392 10.10 -10.95 4.82
N ARG A 393 9.89 -10.29 5.96
CA ARG A 393 10.94 -9.89 6.89
C ARG A 393 11.46 -11.03 7.78
N LEU A 394 10.82 -12.21 7.79
CA LEU A 394 11.14 -13.35 8.66
C LEU A 394 12.58 -13.85 8.46
N GLY A 395 13.11 -13.84 7.24
CA GLY A 395 14.49 -14.22 6.95
C GLY A 395 15.52 -13.29 7.62
N VAL A 396 15.20 -12.00 7.75
CA VAL A 396 16.14 -10.94 8.18
C VAL A 396 15.84 -10.33 9.55
N VAL A 397 14.71 -10.63 10.18
CA VAL A 397 14.35 -10.05 11.48
C VAL A 397 15.40 -10.44 12.54
N PRO A 398 16.04 -9.47 13.22
CA PRO A 398 17.11 -9.76 14.17
C PRO A 398 16.54 -10.42 15.42
N LYS A 399 17.22 -11.46 15.89
CA LYS A 399 16.97 -12.13 17.18
C LYS A 399 18.30 -12.35 17.89
N ASP A 400 18.30 -12.18 19.21
CA ASP A 400 19.45 -12.47 20.04
C ASP A 400 19.64 -13.98 20.16
N ALA A 401 20.72 -14.50 19.57
CA ALA A 401 21.08 -15.91 19.63
C ALA A 401 21.41 -16.41 21.05
N THR A 402 21.60 -15.50 22.03
CA THR A 402 21.75 -15.86 23.45
C THR A 402 20.40 -16.22 24.08
N SER A 403 19.35 -15.46 23.79
CA SER A 403 17.97 -15.68 24.25
C SER A 403 17.22 -16.74 23.42
N PHE A 404 17.55 -16.85 22.13
CA PHE A 404 16.84 -17.66 21.15
C PHE A 404 17.81 -18.52 20.29
N PRO A 405 18.63 -19.40 20.90
CA PRO A 405 19.62 -20.19 20.18
C PRO A 405 19.03 -21.18 19.19
N GLU A 406 17.75 -21.55 19.32
CA GLU A 406 17.05 -22.45 18.40
C GLU A 406 16.50 -21.74 17.14
N PHE A 407 16.53 -20.39 17.07
CA PHE A 407 15.88 -19.63 15.98
C PHE A 407 16.80 -19.41 14.77
N ASP A 408 17.25 -20.52 14.20
CA ASP A 408 18.13 -20.56 13.03
C ASP A 408 17.37 -20.38 11.70
N MET A 409 18.08 -20.54 10.58
CA MET A 409 17.49 -20.45 9.24
C MET A 409 16.58 -21.64 8.89
N ASN A 410 16.75 -22.80 9.53
CA ASN A 410 15.89 -23.97 9.31
C ASN A 410 14.52 -23.74 9.93
N ILE A 411 14.46 -23.22 11.17
CA ILE A 411 13.20 -22.85 11.83
C ILE A 411 12.49 -21.71 11.10
N ARG A 412 13.22 -20.69 10.61
CA ARG A 412 12.63 -19.62 9.78
C ARG A 412 12.01 -20.16 8.49
N GLY A 413 12.76 -20.96 7.71
CA GLY A 413 12.25 -21.59 6.49
C GLY A 413 11.10 -22.58 6.74
N ALA A 414 11.08 -23.25 7.90
CA ALA A 414 9.96 -24.12 8.27
C ALA A 414 8.69 -23.32 8.63
N MET A 415 8.81 -22.17 9.31
CA MET A 415 7.69 -21.26 9.57
C MET A 415 7.13 -20.60 8.30
N GLU A 416 8.00 -20.32 7.33
CA GLU A 416 7.62 -19.88 5.99
C GLU A 416 6.84 -21.00 5.28
N ALA A 417 7.39 -22.22 5.22
CA ALA A 417 6.72 -23.38 4.64
C ALA A 417 5.37 -23.73 5.33
N GLU A 418 5.27 -23.57 6.66
CA GLU A 418 4.01 -23.63 7.41
C GLU A 418 2.98 -22.64 6.85
N THR A 419 3.36 -21.36 6.76
CA THR A 419 2.49 -20.27 6.31
C THR A 419 1.96 -20.56 4.91
N ARG A 420 2.87 -20.89 3.99
CA ARG A 420 2.57 -21.14 2.57
C ARG A 420 1.69 -22.37 2.39
N ARG A 421 2.00 -23.48 3.07
CA ARG A 421 1.18 -24.72 2.99
C ARG A 421 -0.19 -24.57 3.65
N PHE A 422 -0.30 -23.79 4.72
CA PHE A 422 -1.57 -23.47 5.37
C PHE A 422 -2.49 -22.65 4.48
N VAL A 423 -1.98 -21.58 3.86
CA VAL A 423 -2.75 -20.75 2.90
C VAL A 423 -3.22 -21.60 1.72
N GLN A 424 -2.35 -22.43 1.14
CA GLN A 424 -2.70 -23.40 0.11
C GLN A 424 -3.81 -24.38 0.56
N HIS A 425 -3.73 -24.94 1.77
CA HIS A 425 -4.75 -25.85 2.28
C HIS A 425 -6.12 -25.16 2.39
N VAL A 426 -6.17 -23.98 2.99
CA VAL A 426 -7.41 -23.20 3.15
C VAL A 426 -8.06 -22.92 1.79
N LEU A 427 -7.28 -22.53 0.78
CA LEU A 427 -7.79 -22.17 -0.55
C LEU A 427 -8.16 -23.36 -1.45
N ARG A 428 -7.55 -24.53 -1.25
CA ARG A 428 -7.69 -25.71 -2.14
C ARG A 428 -8.44 -26.89 -1.54
N GLU A 429 -8.39 -27.04 -0.22
CA GLU A 429 -8.84 -28.22 0.52
C GLU A 429 -9.87 -27.89 1.62
N GLY A 430 -9.86 -26.64 2.13
CA GLY A 430 -10.75 -26.11 3.18
C GLY A 430 -11.99 -25.38 2.65
N GLU A 431 -12.51 -24.43 3.45
CA GLU A 431 -13.63 -23.57 3.10
C GLU A 431 -13.23 -22.39 2.20
N GLY A 432 -11.95 -21.99 2.24
CA GLY A 432 -11.42 -20.85 1.47
C GLY A 432 -11.87 -19.48 2.00
N THR A 433 -12.18 -19.40 3.30
CA THR A 433 -12.75 -18.20 3.93
C THR A 433 -11.74 -17.40 4.76
N LEU A 434 -11.97 -16.09 4.88
CA LEU A 434 -11.25 -15.24 5.83
C LEU A 434 -11.45 -15.72 7.28
N THR A 435 -12.60 -16.32 7.60
CA THR A 435 -12.86 -16.95 8.90
C THR A 435 -11.91 -18.12 9.15
N GLU A 436 -11.72 -19.01 8.18
CA GLU A 436 -10.81 -20.14 8.30
C GLU A 436 -9.34 -19.68 8.42
N LEU A 437 -8.89 -18.73 7.58
CA LEU A 437 -7.55 -18.12 7.67
C LEU A 437 -7.22 -17.56 9.06
N LEU A 438 -8.22 -17.01 9.76
CA LEU A 438 -8.04 -16.42 11.10
C LEU A 438 -8.26 -17.41 12.25
N THR A 439 -9.17 -18.39 12.10
CA THR A 439 -9.64 -19.21 13.25
C THR A 439 -9.28 -20.70 13.21
N ALA A 440 -8.71 -21.20 12.10
CA ALA A 440 -8.41 -22.62 11.94
C ALA A 440 -7.62 -23.24 13.10
N LYS A 441 -8.08 -24.42 13.54
CA LYS A 441 -7.47 -25.23 14.61
C LYS A 441 -6.57 -26.35 14.10
N TYR A 442 -5.94 -26.12 12.95
CA TYR A 442 -4.86 -26.94 12.42
C TYR A 442 -3.79 -26.04 11.79
N SER A 443 -2.61 -26.59 11.54
CA SER A 443 -1.57 -26.00 10.70
C SER A 443 -0.79 -27.11 9.98
N PHE A 444 0.32 -26.79 9.33
CA PHE A 444 1.21 -27.75 8.67
C PHE A 444 2.66 -27.48 9.04
N GLY A 445 3.47 -28.52 9.18
CA GLY A 445 4.88 -28.36 9.51
C GLY A 445 5.69 -29.64 9.41
N SER A 446 7.01 -29.48 9.40
CA SER A 446 7.92 -30.61 9.55
C SER A 446 7.91 -31.13 11.01
N PRO A 447 8.44 -32.34 11.28
CA PRO A 447 8.59 -32.85 12.64
C PRO A 447 9.39 -31.90 13.56
N GLU A 448 10.36 -31.18 13.01
CA GLU A 448 11.21 -30.21 13.72
C GLU A 448 10.41 -28.98 14.15
N LEU A 449 9.56 -28.42 13.26
CA LEU A 449 8.71 -27.28 13.61
C LEU A 449 7.63 -27.67 14.62
N ALA A 450 7.02 -28.85 14.46
CA ALA A 450 6.05 -29.37 15.43
C ALA A 450 6.69 -29.56 16.82
N ALA A 451 7.91 -30.11 16.88
CA ALA A 451 8.67 -30.22 18.13
C ALA A 451 9.04 -28.86 18.73
N PHE A 452 9.45 -27.88 17.90
CA PHE A 452 9.72 -26.50 18.31
C PHE A 452 8.48 -25.80 18.90
N TYR A 453 7.28 -26.14 18.43
CA TYR A 453 6.01 -25.69 18.99
C TYR A 453 5.48 -26.52 20.17
N GLY A 454 6.13 -27.64 20.52
CA GLY A 454 5.68 -28.53 21.59
C GLY A 454 4.46 -29.39 21.24
N VAL A 455 4.18 -29.59 19.95
CA VAL A 455 3.06 -30.36 19.40
C VAL A 455 3.57 -31.55 18.56
N SER A 456 2.71 -32.19 17.78
CA SER A 456 3.11 -33.27 16.87
C SER A 456 2.47 -33.09 15.50
N ALA A 457 3.27 -33.25 14.45
CA ALA A 457 2.77 -33.37 13.09
C ALA A 457 2.29 -34.81 12.84
N GLY A 458 1.28 -34.97 11.98
CA GLY A 458 0.87 -36.24 11.41
C GLY A 458 1.90 -36.79 10.41
N ALA A 459 1.52 -37.81 9.65
CA ALA A 459 2.36 -38.31 8.57
C ALA A 459 2.56 -37.19 7.51
N PRO A 460 3.81 -36.94 7.05
CA PRO A 460 4.08 -35.89 6.08
C PRO A 460 3.52 -36.22 4.70
N GLY A 461 3.13 -35.17 3.96
CA GLY A 461 2.77 -35.25 2.54
C GLY A 461 3.99 -35.35 1.62
N ASN A 462 3.74 -35.23 0.31
CA ASN A 462 4.80 -35.17 -0.72
C ASN A 462 5.69 -33.92 -0.60
N ASP A 463 5.18 -32.90 0.09
CA ASP A 463 5.84 -31.65 0.50
C ASP A 463 6.78 -31.84 1.71
N GLY A 464 6.74 -32.99 2.39
CA GLY A 464 7.45 -33.24 3.64
C GLY A 464 6.77 -32.65 4.89
N LEU A 465 5.58 -32.06 4.75
CA LEU A 465 4.86 -31.39 5.83
C LEU A 465 3.69 -32.26 6.32
N GLY A 466 3.62 -32.47 7.63
CA GLY A 466 2.47 -33.15 8.26
C GLY A 466 1.46 -32.14 8.78
N GLN A 467 0.17 -32.48 8.73
CA GLN A 467 -0.87 -31.69 9.40
C GLN A 467 -0.63 -31.71 10.92
N ILE A 468 -0.71 -30.55 11.55
CA ILE A 468 -0.58 -30.34 12.99
C ILE A 468 -1.98 -30.05 13.53
N ASP A 469 -2.44 -30.83 14.52
CA ASP A 469 -3.65 -30.52 15.29
C ASP A 469 -3.32 -29.42 16.34
N LEU A 470 -4.13 -28.36 16.36
CA LEU A 470 -4.00 -27.24 17.29
C LEU A 470 -5.18 -27.17 18.29
N ALA A 471 -6.09 -28.15 18.28
CA ALA A 471 -7.16 -28.26 19.26
C ALA A 471 -6.60 -28.36 20.69
N GLY A 472 -7.19 -27.60 21.62
CA GLY A 472 -6.68 -27.49 23.00
C GLY A 472 -5.39 -26.67 23.15
N THR A 473 -4.82 -26.14 22.07
CA THR A 473 -3.74 -25.14 22.11
C THR A 473 -4.31 -23.73 21.89
N PRO A 474 -3.64 -22.66 22.37
CA PRO A 474 -4.07 -21.28 22.12
C PRO A 474 -3.81 -20.78 20.69
N ARG A 475 -3.23 -21.59 19.80
CA ARG A 475 -3.07 -21.21 18.39
C ARG A 475 -4.40 -21.27 17.66
N ALA A 476 -4.60 -20.34 16.72
CA ALA A 476 -5.72 -20.24 15.79
C ALA A 476 -5.25 -19.41 14.58
N GLY A 477 -5.31 -19.99 13.37
CA GLY A 477 -5.01 -19.33 12.10
C GLY A 477 -3.66 -18.57 11.99
N LEU A 478 -3.57 -17.73 10.95
CA LEU A 478 -2.35 -16.98 10.57
C LEU A 478 -1.75 -16.16 11.72
N ILE A 479 -2.58 -15.46 12.51
CA ILE A 479 -2.10 -14.52 13.54
C ILE A 479 -1.36 -15.21 14.70
N THR A 480 -1.34 -16.54 14.75
CA THR A 480 -0.61 -17.33 15.78
C THR A 480 0.47 -18.26 15.20
N GLN A 481 0.75 -18.18 13.90
CA GLN A 481 1.89 -18.87 13.29
C GLN A 481 3.21 -18.21 13.71
N GLY A 482 4.29 -18.99 13.76
CA GLY A 482 5.61 -18.52 14.19
C GLY A 482 6.19 -17.43 13.30
N SER A 483 5.86 -17.46 12.00
CA SER A 483 6.20 -16.44 11.01
C SER A 483 5.75 -15.04 11.45
N VAL A 484 4.45 -14.89 11.75
CA VAL A 484 3.85 -13.64 12.23
C VAL A 484 4.34 -13.28 13.64
N LEU A 485 4.32 -14.25 14.57
CA LEU A 485 4.68 -14.00 15.97
C LEU A 485 6.14 -13.58 16.16
N SER A 486 7.06 -14.09 15.32
CA SER A 486 8.49 -13.76 15.38
C SER A 486 8.81 -12.42 14.72
N THR A 487 8.19 -12.13 13.58
CA THR A 487 8.34 -10.84 12.86
C THR A 487 7.85 -9.67 13.72
N HIS A 488 6.71 -9.82 14.39
CA HIS A 488 6.11 -8.79 15.24
C HIS A 488 6.57 -8.87 16.71
N ALA A 489 7.85 -9.20 16.94
CA ALA A 489 8.47 -9.28 18.26
C ALA A 489 9.89 -8.72 18.28
N ARG A 490 10.37 -8.32 19.47
CA ARG A 490 11.70 -7.71 19.65
C ARG A 490 12.83 -8.74 19.51
N PRO A 491 14.12 -8.32 19.44
CA PRO A 491 15.23 -9.25 19.27
C PRO A 491 15.38 -10.28 20.41
N ASN A 492 15.07 -9.90 21.64
CA ASN A 492 15.27 -10.72 22.85
C ASN A 492 13.98 -11.00 23.64
N SER A 493 12.80 -10.63 23.11
CA SER A 493 11.55 -10.62 23.88
C SER A 493 10.30 -10.56 22.99
N SER A 494 9.17 -10.98 23.56
CA SER A 494 7.85 -10.69 22.97
C SER A 494 7.57 -9.17 22.94
N SER A 495 6.59 -8.74 22.14
CA SER A 495 6.17 -7.34 22.12
C SER A 495 4.66 -7.17 21.91
N PRO A 496 3.88 -6.90 22.97
CA PRO A 496 2.46 -6.64 22.85
C PRO A 496 2.19 -5.38 22.00
N ILE A 497 3.03 -4.34 22.10
CA ILE A 497 2.94 -3.14 21.25
C ILE A 497 2.90 -3.50 19.76
N HIS A 498 3.86 -4.30 19.28
CA HIS A 498 3.95 -4.65 17.85
C HIS A 498 2.84 -5.60 17.41
N ARG A 499 2.51 -6.62 18.23
CA ARG A 499 1.39 -7.54 17.94
C ARG A 499 0.03 -6.83 17.98
N GLY A 500 -0.17 -5.84 18.85
CA GLY A 500 -1.34 -4.97 18.86
C GLY A 500 -1.40 -4.00 17.68
N LYS A 501 -0.25 -3.44 17.28
CA LYS A 501 -0.11 -2.59 16.07
C LYS A 501 -0.46 -3.35 14.79
N LEU A 502 0.00 -4.60 14.66
CA LEU A 502 -0.38 -5.50 13.56
C LEU A 502 -1.90 -5.61 13.42
N ILE A 503 -2.62 -5.90 14.52
CA ILE A 503 -4.08 -6.04 14.48
C ILE A 503 -4.77 -4.71 14.15
N ARG A 504 -4.31 -3.57 14.71
CA ARG A 504 -4.86 -2.24 14.40
C ARG A 504 -4.67 -1.87 12.93
N GLU A 505 -3.46 -1.95 12.40
CA GLU A 505 -3.13 -1.38 11.10
C GLU A 505 -3.35 -2.34 9.93
N LYS A 506 -3.07 -3.64 10.11
CA LYS A 506 -3.22 -4.63 9.03
C LYS A 506 -4.61 -5.28 9.01
N LEU A 507 -5.23 -5.54 10.17
CA LEU A 507 -6.53 -6.23 10.25
C LEU A 507 -7.73 -5.30 10.50
N LEU A 508 -7.56 -4.14 11.14
CA LEU A 508 -8.62 -3.15 11.37
C LEU A 508 -8.47 -1.87 10.55
N CYS A 509 -7.37 -1.73 9.79
CA CYS A 509 -7.05 -0.56 8.95
C CYS A 509 -7.08 0.78 9.71
N GLN A 510 -6.84 0.75 11.02
CA GLN A 510 -6.77 1.90 11.92
C GLN A 510 -5.30 2.33 12.06
N PRO A 511 -4.83 3.36 11.33
CA PRO A 511 -3.46 3.86 11.47
C PRO A 511 -3.24 4.43 12.86
N LEU A 512 -2.13 4.03 13.51
CA LEU A 512 -1.73 4.62 14.78
C LEU A 512 -0.99 5.95 14.55
N PRO A 513 -1.22 6.99 15.38
CA PRO A 513 -0.43 8.21 15.30
C PRO A 513 1.05 7.91 15.65
N PRO A 514 2.02 8.59 15.01
CA PRO A 514 3.42 8.42 15.34
C PRO A 514 3.70 8.84 16.79
N PRO A 515 4.70 8.23 17.47
CA PRO A 515 5.12 8.67 18.80
C PRO A 515 5.51 10.17 18.80
N PRO A 516 5.09 10.96 19.79
CA PRO A 516 5.42 12.38 19.85
C PRO A 516 6.94 12.65 19.77
N PRO A 517 7.39 13.64 18.97
CA PRO A 517 8.81 13.94 18.77
C PRO A 517 9.57 14.18 20.09
N GLY A 518 10.78 13.64 20.18
CA GLY A 518 11.67 13.80 21.34
C GLY A 518 11.35 12.88 22.53
N LEU A 519 10.30 12.05 22.48
CA LEU A 519 10.09 11.00 23.48
C LEU A 519 11.03 9.82 23.26
N ASN A 520 11.57 9.28 24.36
CA ASN A 520 12.27 8.00 24.32
C ASN A 520 11.24 6.86 24.23
N ALA A 521 10.95 6.40 23.01
CA ALA A 521 10.03 5.30 22.73
C ALA A 521 10.62 3.89 23.00
N GLN A 522 11.80 3.80 23.63
CA GLN A 522 12.27 2.50 24.13
C GLN A 522 11.41 2.05 25.32
N PRO A 523 11.03 0.76 25.38
CA PRO A 523 10.28 0.22 26.50
C PRO A 523 11.16 0.20 27.76
N PRO A 524 10.58 -0.03 28.95
CA PRO A 524 11.37 -0.34 30.13
C PRO A 524 12.32 -1.51 29.86
N ALA A 525 13.46 -1.52 30.54
CA ALA A 525 14.37 -2.67 30.55
C ALA A 525 13.62 -3.95 30.99
N VAL A 526 14.13 -5.11 30.57
CA VAL A 526 13.55 -6.40 30.98
C VAL A 526 13.84 -6.59 32.48
N ASP A 527 12.80 -6.43 33.29
CA ASP A 527 12.83 -6.63 34.74
C ASP A 527 12.44 -8.09 35.03
N PRO A 528 13.38 -8.94 35.51
CA PRO A 528 13.11 -10.35 35.79
C PRO A 528 12.21 -10.57 37.01
N ALA A 529 11.77 -9.51 37.73
CA ALA A 529 10.76 -9.59 38.77
C ALA A 529 9.33 -9.30 38.26
N LYS A 530 9.14 -9.05 36.95
CA LYS A 530 7.86 -8.62 36.35
C LYS A 530 7.52 -9.39 35.06
N THR A 531 6.23 -9.52 34.80
CA THR A 531 5.67 -9.92 33.49
C THR A 531 5.74 -8.77 32.49
N GLY A 532 5.60 -9.06 31.20
CA GLY A 532 5.40 -8.08 30.13
C GLY A 532 4.23 -7.16 30.45
N ARG A 533 3.08 -7.72 30.87
CA ARG A 533 1.90 -6.93 31.28
C ARG A 533 2.24 -5.92 32.38
N GLU A 534 2.90 -6.33 33.47
CA GLU A 534 3.33 -5.41 34.53
C GLU A 534 4.26 -4.31 33.99
N ARG A 535 5.30 -4.66 33.22
CA ARG A 535 6.28 -3.68 32.69
C ARG A 535 5.66 -2.68 31.70
N TYR A 536 4.80 -3.13 30.79
CA TYR A 536 4.14 -2.25 29.83
C TYR A 536 3.02 -1.42 30.49
N THR A 537 2.34 -1.95 31.51
CA THR A 537 1.39 -1.17 32.32
C THR A 537 2.09 0.02 33.00
N GLU A 538 3.21 -0.22 33.69
CA GLU A 538 4.04 0.85 34.29
C GLU A 538 4.49 1.91 33.26
N HIS A 539 4.84 1.50 32.05
CA HIS A 539 5.17 2.45 30.97
C HIS A 539 3.95 3.28 30.53
N SER A 540 2.77 2.66 30.48
CA SER A 540 1.50 3.31 30.10
C SER A 540 0.95 4.27 31.15
N GLU A 541 1.47 4.29 32.39
CA GLU A 541 1.13 5.31 33.40
C GLU A 541 1.62 6.72 32.99
N ASN A 542 2.61 6.82 32.09
CA ASN A 542 3.02 8.09 31.52
C ASN A 542 1.90 8.63 30.60
N VAL A 543 1.35 9.80 30.95
CA VAL A 543 0.28 10.49 30.20
C VAL A 543 0.60 10.66 28.71
N GLN A 544 1.88 10.77 28.33
CA GLN A 544 2.31 10.89 26.93
C GLN A 544 2.29 9.56 26.16
N CYS A 545 2.36 8.41 26.85
CA CYS A 545 2.30 7.07 26.27
C CYS A 545 0.89 6.46 26.36
N ALA A 546 0.14 6.81 27.42
CA ALA A 546 -1.16 6.23 27.78
C ALA A 546 -2.19 6.22 26.64
N SER A 547 -2.22 7.28 25.83
CA SER A 547 -3.15 7.45 24.71
C SER A 547 -3.02 6.33 23.66
N CYS A 548 -1.81 6.09 23.17
CA CYS A 548 -1.54 5.07 22.17
C CYS A 548 -1.52 3.67 22.80
N HIS A 549 -0.93 3.51 23.98
CA HIS A 549 -0.84 2.21 24.66
C HIS A 549 -2.21 1.62 24.99
N ARG A 550 -3.21 2.45 25.36
CA ARG A 550 -4.61 2.03 25.53
C ARG A 550 -5.21 1.36 24.27
N LEU A 551 -4.72 1.69 23.07
CA LEU A 551 -5.22 1.13 21.82
C LEU A 551 -4.53 -0.18 21.43
N VAL A 552 -3.26 -0.38 21.79
CA VAL A 552 -2.45 -1.54 21.35
C VAL A 552 -2.19 -2.58 22.42
N ASP A 553 -1.84 -2.20 23.65
CA ASP A 553 -1.37 -3.14 24.66
C ASP A 553 -2.44 -4.17 25.08
N PRO A 554 -3.72 -3.79 25.29
CA PRO A 554 -4.79 -4.75 25.58
C PRO A 554 -5.01 -5.78 24.46
N ILE A 555 -4.69 -5.45 23.20
CA ILE A 555 -4.72 -6.39 22.08
C ILE A 555 -3.45 -7.26 22.08
N GLY A 556 -2.30 -6.62 22.29
CA GLY A 556 -1.01 -7.27 22.36
C GLY A 556 -0.88 -8.31 23.47
N PHE A 557 -1.51 -8.09 24.64
CA PHE A 557 -1.45 -9.02 25.76
C PHE A 557 -2.12 -10.37 25.48
N ALA A 558 -3.04 -10.46 24.50
CA ALA A 558 -3.58 -11.74 24.02
C ALA A 558 -2.46 -12.72 23.62
N PHE A 559 -1.40 -12.17 23.02
CA PHE A 559 -0.28 -12.89 22.46
C PHE A 559 0.87 -13.11 23.45
N GLU A 560 0.81 -12.60 24.69
CA GLU A 560 1.93 -12.72 25.64
C GLU A 560 2.12 -14.16 26.15
N GLN A 561 1.21 -15.08 25.87
CA GLN A 561 1.44 -16.53 26.00
C GLN A 561 2.46 -17.09 24.98
N PHE A 562 2.87 -16.32 23.96
CA PHE A 562 3.92 -16.69 23.02
C PHE A 562 5.20 -15.85 23.21
N ASP A 563 6.36 -16.51 23.20
CA ASP A 563 7.68 -15.85 23.33
C ASP A 563 8.07 -15.04 22.07
N GLY A 564 9.28 -14.47 22.09
CA GLY A 564 9.79 -13.63 21.00
C GLY A 564 10.06 -14.36 19.67
N ILE A 565 9.93 -15.68 19.64
CA ILE A 565 10.07 -16.54 18.44
C ILE A 565 8.85 -17.47 18.27
N GLY A 566 7.71 -17.11 18.87
CA GLY A 566 6.42 -17.78 18.66
C GLY A 566 6.23 -19.12 19.38
N ARG A 567 7.11 -19.52 20.31
CA ARG A 567 6.90 -20.70 21.17
C ARG A 567 5.92 -20.40 22.28
N LEU A 568 5.15 -21.41 22.72
CA LEU A 568 4.24 -21.29 23.86
C LEU A 568 5.03 -21.23 25.18
N ARG A 569 4.67 -20.30 26.07
CA ARG A 569 5.18 -20.20 27.45
C ARG A 569 4.03 -20.24 28.46
N ALA A 570 4.19 -21.04 29.51
CA ALA A 570 3.16 -21.25 30.54
C ALA A 570 3.19 -20.19 31.66
N ASP A 571 4.37 -19.61 31.90
CA ASP A 571 4.63 -18.53 32.85
C ASP A 571 5.64 -17.55 32.25
N GLU A 572 5.77 -16.38 32.86
CA GLU A 572 6.84 -15.44 32.59
C GLU A 572 7.49 -15.05 33.91
N ASN A 573 8.80 -15.31 34.04
CA ASN A 573 9.57 -15.08 35.26
C ASN A 573 8.96 -15.77 36.51
N GLY A 574 8.35 -16.95 36.35
CA GLY A 574 7.68 -17.69 37.42
C GLY A 574 6.30 -17.15 37.80
N LYS A 575 5.75 -16.16 37.08
CA LYS A 575 4.41 -15.61 37.27
C LYS A 575 3.44 -16.10 36.18
N PRO A 576 2.17 -16.40 36.51
CA PRO A 576 1.18 -16.75 35.51
C PRO A 576 0.96 -15.58 34.53
N ILE A 577 0.84 -15.90 33.24
CA ILE A 577 0.58 -14.92 32.20
C ILE A 577 -0.92 -14.66 32.13
N ASP A 578 -1.32 -13.43 32.41
CA ASP A 578 -2.67 -12.93 32.12
C ASP A 578 -2.76 -12.60 30.61
N VAL A 579 -3.70 -13.27 29.92
CA VAL A 579 -3.97 -13.13 28.47
C VAL A 579 -5.28 -12.38 28.17
N SER A 580 -5.96 -11.83 29.19
CA SER A 580 -7.18 -11.05 29.02
C SER A 580 -6.92 -9.75 28.24
N GLY A 581 -7.84 -9.36 27.38
CA GLY A 581 -7.67 -8.17 26.56
C GLY A 581 -8.99 -7.57 26.08
N ALA A 582 -8.89 -6.45 25.37
CA ALA A 582 -10.03 -5.80 24.76
C ALA A 582 -9.62 -5.06 23.49
N ILE A 583 -10.50 -5.06 22.48
CA ILE A 583 -10.48 -4.05 21.42
C ILE A 583 -11.33 -2.88 21.92
N VAL A 584 -10.82 -1.66 21.74
CA VAL A 584 -11.45 -0.41 22.21
C VAL A 584 -11.33 0.71 21.16
N ALA A 585 -12.35 1.56 21.06
CA ALA A 585 -12.42 2.68 20.11
C ALA A 585 -12.31 2.27 18.60
N SER A 586 -12.71 1.04 18.28
CA SER A 586 -13.08 0.55 16.94
C SER A 586 -14.55 0.88 16.65
N GLU A 587 -14.98 0.84 15.38
CA GLU A 587 -16.39 1.13 15.05
C GLU A 587 -17.33 -0.07 15.25
N MET A 588 -16.83 -1.31 15.08
CA MET A 588 -17.66 -2.54 15.11
C MET A 588 -17.07 -3.72 15.91
N THR A 589 -15.78 -3.67 16.25
CA THR A 589 -15.03 -4.81 16.81
C THR A 589 -14.83 -4.73 18.34
N ASP A 590 -15.24 -3.62 18.96
CA ASP A 590 -15.04 -3.32 20.39
C ASP A 590 -15.54 -4.42 21.36
N GLY A 591 -14.78 -4.64 22.43
CA GLY A 591 -15.13 -5.52 23.54
C GLY A 591 -13.99 -6.45 24.00
N GLU A 592 -14.24 -7.13 25.10
CA GLU A 592 -13.29 -8.01 25.81
C GLU A 592 -13.13 -9.38 25.14
N PHE A 593 -12.02 -10.04 25.43
CA PHE A 593 -11.69 -11.42 25.02
C PHE A 593 -10.60 -12.01 25.95
N SER A 594 -10.40 -13.33 25.92
CA SER A 594 -9.33 -14.04 26.61
C SER A 594 -8.41 -14.79 25.63
N GLY A 595 -7.18 -14.31 25.49
CA GLY A 595 -6.16 -14.92 24.62
C GLY A 595 -6.43 -14.82 23.12
N THR A 596 -5.53 -15.43 22.35
CA THR A 596 -5.53 -15.35 20.88
C THR A 596 -6.69 -16.05 20.18
N GLU A 597 -7.32 -17.05 20.79
CA GLU A 597 -8.45 -17.76 20.19
C GLU A 597 -9.73 -16.92 20.19
N GLU A 598 -10.12 -16.34 21.32
CA GLU A 598 -11.28 -15.45 21.38
C GLU A 598 -11.02 -14.15 20.59
N LEU A 599 -9.78 -13.66 20.55
CA LEU A 599 -9.38 -12.55 19.68
C LEU A 599 -9.54 -12.92 18.19
N ALA A 600 -9.08 -14.09 17.75
CA ALA A 600 -9.24 -14.55 16.38
C ALA A 600 -10.71 -14.67 15.97
N GLN A 601 -11.55 -15.25 16.83
CA GLN A 601 -12.99 -15.37 16.61
C GLN A 601 -13.67 -14.00 16.53
N ARG A 602 -13.30 -13.06 17.42
CA ARG A 602 -13.79 -11.66 17.41
C ARG A 602 -13.42 -10.92 16.13
N LEU A 603 -12.19 -11.10 15.63
CA LEU A 603 -11.73 -10.48 14.38
C LEU A 603 -12.44 -11.09 13.16
N ALA A 604 -12.51 -12.42 13.09
CA ALA A 604 -13.18 -13.13 11.99
C ALA A 604 -14.67 -12.80 11.87
N GLY A 605 -15.34 -12.45 12.98
CA GLY A 605 -16.75 -12.05 13.00
C GLY A 605 -17.04 -10.57 12.76
N SER A 606 -16.03 -9.72 12.50
CA SER A 606 -16.23 -8.26 12.39
C SER A 606 -16.22 -7.73 10.97
N GLY A 607 -17.28 -7.00 10.60
CA GLY A 607 -17.38 -6.29 9.33
C GLY A 607 -16.24 -5.28 9.08
N GLU A 608 -15.70 -4.66 10.14
CA GLU A 608 -14.54 -3.75 10.04
C GLU A 608 -13.26 -4.49 9.59
N VAL A 609 -13.13 -5.78 9.94
CA VAL A 609 -12.04 -6.65 9.47
C VAL A 609 -12.31 -7.12 8.04
N HIS A 610 -13.57 -7.33 7.65
CA HIS A 610 -13.96 -7.71 6.29
C HIS A 610 -13.73 -6.55 5.30
N ASP A 611 -14.14 -5.33 5.66
CA ASP A 611 -13.86 -4.10 4.93
C ASP A 611 -12.34 -3.83 4.84
N CYS A 612 -11.61 -3.98 5.95
CA CYS A 612 -10.15 -3.81 5.93
C CYS A 612 -9.44 -4.85 5.06
N PHE A 613 -9.79 -6.13 5.15
CA PHE A 613 -9.20 -7.18 4.30
C PHE A 613 -9.44 -6.90 2.81
N SER A 614 -10.63 -6.40 2.47
CA SER A 614 -10.98 -5.95 1.11
C SER A 614 -10.16 -4.75 0.66
N LEU A 615 -9.94 -3.76 1.54
CA LEU A 615 -9.09 -2.60 1.27
C LEU A 615 -7.61 -2.96 1.09
N GLN A 616 -7.07 -3.89 1.89
CA GLN A 616 -5.70 -4.39 1.72
C GLN A 616 -5.55 -5.12 0.38
N TRP A 617 -6.51 -5.97 0.02
CA TRP A 617 -6.58 -6.60 -1.29
C TRP A 617 -6.68 -5.58 -2.44
N MET A 618 -7.42 -4.49 -2.29
CA MET A 618 -7.48 -3.41 -3.28
C MET A 618 -6.15 -2.66 -3.45
N ARG A 619 -5.46 -2.36 -2.35
CA ARG A 619 -4.13 -1.73 -2.38
C ARG A 619 -3.12 -2.60 -3.15
N TYR A 620 -3.17 -3.92 -2.94
CA TYR A 620 -2.36 -4.87 -3.69
C TYR A 620 -2.81 -5.02 -5.15
N ALA A 621 -4.11 -5.19 -5.41
CA ALA A 621 -4.64 -5.48 -6.74
C ALA A 621 -4.52 -4.31 -7.71
N TYR A 622 -4.77 -3.09 -7.24
CA TYR A 622 -4.73 -1.88 -8.07
C TYR A 622 -3.42 -1.09 -7.95
N GLY A 623 -2.52 -1.47 -7.03
CA GLY A 623 -1.15 -0.95 -6.92
C GLY A 623 -1.05 0.58 -6.97
N VAL A 624 -1.91 1.28 -6.23
CA VAL A 624 -2.02 2.75 -6.13
C VAL A 624 -2.11 3.20 -4.68
N GLU A 625 -1.99 4.51 -4.46
CA GLU A 625 -2.35 5.13 -3.18
C GLU A 625 -3.88 5.21 -3.02
N GLU A 626 -4.36 5.29 -1.78
CA GLU A 626 -5.77 5.30 -1.46
C GLU A 626 -6.38 6.71 -1.54
N ASP A 627 -7.38 6.87 -2.41
CA ASP A 627 -8.22 8.06 -2.48
C ASP A 627 -9.67 7.78 -2.05
N ALA A 628 -10.49 8.82 -2.04
CA ALA A 628 -11.89 8.73 -1.65
C ALA A 628 -12.73 7.83 -2.58
N GLN A 629 -12.35 7.64 -3.85
CA GLN A 629 -13.05 6.75 -4.78
C GLN A 629 -12.63 5.29 -4.61
N LEU A 630 -11.35 5.05 -4.33
CA LEU A 630 -10.83 3.73 -3.96
C LEU A 630 -11.51 3.23 -2.68
N ALA A 631 -11.63 4.09 -1.66
CA ALA A 631 -12.37 3.79 -0.44
C ALA A 631 -13.87 3.49 -0.68
N CYS A 632 -14.52 4.18 -1.63
CA CYS A 632 -15.90 3.85 -2.03
C CYS A 632 -16.00 2.46 -2.69
N THR A 633 -15.02 2.10 -3.52
CA THR A 633 -14.98 0.80 -4.19
C THR A 633 -14.67 -0.32 -3.19
N ALA A 634 -13.79 -0.09 -2.20
CA ALA A 634 -13.49 -1.05 -1.13
C ALA A 634 -14.72 -1.46 -0.33
N LYS A 635 -15.63 -0.51 -0.08
CA LYS A 635 -16.91 -0.78 0.60
C LYS A 635 -17.90 -1.60 -0.24
N ALA A 636 -17.89 -1.45 -1.56
CA ALA A 636 -18.70 -2.31 -2.44
C ALA A 636 -18.16 -3.74 -2.44
N VAL A 637 -16.84 -3.89 -2.61
CA VAL A 637 -16.12 -5.16 -2.61
C VAL A 637 -16.23 -5.88 -1.24
N GLY A 638 -16.20 -5.15 -0.12
CA GLY A 638 -16.41 -5.70 1.23
C GLY A 638 -17.84 -6.20 1.47
N ALA A 639 -18.83 -5.57 0.84
CA ALA A 639 -20.21 -6.07 0.85
C ALA A 639 -20.34 -7.38 0.04
N ASP A 640 -19.64 -7.51 -1.10
CA ASP A 640 -19.60 -8.76 -1.88
C ASP A 640 -18.88 -9.89 -1.11
N LEU A 641 -17.74 -9.61 -0.46
CA LEU A 641 -17.05 -10.55 0.43
C LEU A 641 -17.99 -11.02 1.56
N THR A 642 -18.77 -10.11 2.15
CA THR A 642 -19.76 -10.46 3.18
C THR A 642 -20.88 -11.35 2.59
N ALA A 643 -21.34 -11.06 1.37
CA ALA A 643 -22.39 -11.80 0.68
C ALA A 643 -21.94 -13.20 0.19
N SER A 644 -20.66 -13.39 -0.13
CA SER A 644 -20.09 -14.68 -0.56
C SER A 644 -19.89 -15.69 0.59
N GLY A 645 -20.10 -15.27 1.84
CA GLY A 645 -19.74 -16.06 3.02
C GLY A 645 -18.24 -15.94 3.37
N LEU A 646 -17.65 -14.77 3.10
CA LEU A 646 -16.25 -14.44 3.38
C LEU A 646 -15.23 -15.26 2.56
N ARG A 647 -15.62 -15.77 1.38
CA ARG A 647 -14.73 -16.52 0.47
C ARG A 647 -13.73 -15.60 -0.22
N VAL A 648 -12.44 -15.94 -0.12
CA VAL A 648 -11.33 -15.16 -0.69
C VAL A 648 -11.33 -15.20 -2.22
N GLU A 649 -11.72 -16.33 -2.82
CA GLU A 649 -11.88 -16.45 -4.28
C GLU A 649 -12.90 -15.43 -4.83
N ASP A 650 -14.08 -15.33 -4.21
CA ASP A 650 -15.14 -14.45 -4.68
C ASP A 650 -14.85 -12.95 -4.44
N LEU A 651 -14.08 -12.63 -3.39
CA LEU A 651 -13.48 -11.31 -3.21
C LEU A 651 -12.58 -10.94 -4.40
N ILE A 652 -11.67 -11.84 -4.79
CA ILE A 652 -10.75 -11.61 -5.90
C ILE A 652 -11.52 -11.48 -7.23
N VAL A 653 -12.61 -12.23 -7.42
CA VAL A 653 -13.52 -12.09 -8.56
C VAL A 653 -14.24 -10.74 -8.56
N SER A 654 -14.71 -10.23 -7.40
CA SER A 654 -15.31 -8.89 -7.30
C SER A 654 -14.29 -7.78 -7.69
N LEU A 655 -13.03 -7.90 -7.25
CA LEU A 655 -11.96 -6.96 -7.63
C LEU A 655 -11.78 -6.89 -9.16
N VAL A 656 -11.63 -8.03 -9.85
CA VAL A 656 -11.35 -8.01 -11.30
C VAL A 656 -12.57 -7.70 -12.17
N THR A 657 -13.79 -7.87 -11.64
CA THR A 657 -15.03 -7.52 -12.36
C THR A 657 -15.51 -6.09 -12.13
N ALA A 658 -14.97 -5.39 -11.13
CA ALA A 658 -15.23 -3.97 -10.89
C ALA A 658 -14.76 -3.07 -12.04
N ARG A 659 -15.48 -1.96 -12.29
CA ARG A 659 -15.12 -0.97 -13.32
C ARG A 659 -13.71 -0.40 -13.13
N HIS A 660 -13.24 -0.28 -11.88
CA HIS A 660 -11.90 0.18 -11.56
C HIS A 660 -10.80 -0.70 -12.19
N PHE A 661 -11.05 -2.01 -12.32
CA PHE A 661 -10.10 -2.94 -12.93
C PHE A 661 -10.02 -2.78 -14.46
N THR A 662 -11.16 -2.65 -15.16
CA THR A 662 -11.19 -2.65 -16.63
C THR A 662 -11.24 -1.26 -17.30
N SER A 663 -11.59 -0.21 -16.58
CA SER A 663 -11.79 1.15 -17.11
C SER A 663 -10.89 2.16 -16.39
N ARG A 664 -10.46 3.22 -17.07
CA ARG A 664 -9.62 4.29 -16.50
C ARG A 664 -10.21 5.67 -16.81
N SER A 665 -9.98 6.62 -15.90
CA SER A 665 -10.40 8.01 -16.06
C SER A 665 -9.64 8.66 -17.22
N GLY A 666 -10.36 9.23 -18.17
CA GLY A 666 -9.80 9.85 -19.37
C GLY A 666 -9.41 11.31 -19.13
N ASP A 667 -8.30 11.72 -19.73
CA ASP A 667 -7.74 13.07 -19.61
C ASP A 667 -8.78 14.11 -20.10
N GLY A 668 -9.26 14.98 -19.21
CA GLY A 668 -10.30 15.98 -19.50
C GLY A 668 -9.85 17.15 -20.40
N SER A 669 -8.73 17.02 -21.10
CA SER A 669 -8.14 18.02 -21.99
C SER A 669 -8.38 17.67 -23.46
N GLU A 670 -8.81 18.66 -24.25
CA GLU A 670 -9.01 18.49 -25.69
C GLU A 670 -7.72 18.03 -26.41
N THR A 671 -7.87 17.14 -27.39
CA THR A 671 -6.74 16.59 -28.14
C THR A 671 -6.22 17.60 -29.17
N GLU A 672 -5.22 18.40 -28.79
CA GLU A 672 -4.31 19.02 -29.76
C GLU A 672 -3.52 17.92 -30.49
N PRO A 673 -3.61 17.78 -31.82
CA PRO A 673 -2.90 16.75 -32.56
C PRO A 673 -1.41 17.11 -32.68
N VAL A 674 -0.53 16.24 -32.20
CA VAL A 674 0.92 16.36 -32.42
C VAL A 674 1.24 16.07 -33.88
N ASP A 675 1.23 17.12 -34.71
CA ASP A 675 1.41 17.01 -36.17
C ASP A 675 2.85 16.63 -36.56
N GLY A 676 2.96 15.98 -37.72
CA GLY A 676 4.14 15.22 -38.15
C GLY A 676 5.28 16.05 -38.73
N GLY A 677 6.17 16.52 -37.85
CA GLY A 677 7.60 16.60 -38.15
C GLY A 677 8.20 17.96 -38.58
N SER A 678 9.46 18.14 -38.20
CA SER A 678 10.38 19.11 -38.81
C SER A 678 11.80 18.57 -38.74
N THR A 679 12.54 18.67 -39.85
CA THR A 679 13.92 18.17 -39.96
C THR A 679 14.93 19.16 -39.37
N GLY A 680 15.70 18.74 -38.36
CA GLY A 680 16.87 19.47 -37.87
C GLY A 680 18.17 18.83 -38.36
N THR A 681 19.00 19.57 -39.10
CA THR A 681 20.35 19.13 -39.50
C THR A 681 21.34 19.19 -38.32
N PRO A 682 22.38 18.33 -38.30
CA PRO A 682 23.29 18.21 -37.17
C PRO A 682 24.23 19.42 -37.05
N GLY A 683 24.44 19.90 -35.81
CA GLY A 683 25.33 21.01 -35.50
C GLY A 683 26.12 20.79 -34.21
N GLU A 684 27.45 20.84 -34.36
CA GLU A 684 28.49 21.05 -33.34
C GLU A 684 28.63 20.04 -32.17
N THR A 685 29.86 19.52 -32.05
CA THR A 685 30.29 18.58 -31.00
C THR A 685 30.55 19.31 -29.68
N PRO A 686 30.00 18.86 -28.53
CA PRO A 686 30.45 19.29 -27.22
C PRO A 686 31.93 18.95 -26.99
N GLY A 687 32.67 19.85 -26.35
CA GLY A 687 34.12 19.74 -26.16
C GLY A 687 34.58 18.76 -25.08
N GLU A 688 35.83 18.34 -25.21
CA GLU A 688 36.57 17.51 -24.25
C GLU A 688 36.77 18.23 -22.90
N PRO A 689 36.49 17.59 -21.75
CA PRO A 689 36.58 18.24 -20.44
C PRO A 689 38.04 18.39 -19.97
N THR A 690 38.47 19.64 -19.74
CA THR A 690 39.81 19.94 -19.21
C THR A 690 39.95 19.57 -17.73
N PRO A 691 41.02 18.87 -17.30
CA PRO A 691 41.26 18.58 -15.89
C PRO A 691 41.84 19.80 -15.16
N GLY A 692 41.21 20.23 -14.06
CA GLY A 692 41.74 21.25 -13.15
C GLY A 692 40.75 22.34 -12.78
N GLY A 693 39.94 22.08 -11.76
CA GLY A 693 39.22 23.10 -10.97
C GLY A 693 39.45 22.80 -9.50
N GLU A 694 39.75 23.82 -8.69
CA GLU A 694 40.05 23.66 -7.26
C GLU A 694 38.76 23.55 -6.42
N ASP A 695 38.81 22.78 -5.33
CA ASP A 695 37.67 22.58 -4.42
C ASP A 695 37.14 23.91 -3.84
N PRO A 696 35.81 24.12 -3.76
CA PRO A 696 35.23 25.20 -2.96
C PRO A 696 35.45 24.95 -1.46
N PRO A 697 35.61 26.00 -0.63
CA PRO A 697 35.88 25.85 0.81
C PRO A 697 34.65 25.34 1.60
N PRO A 698 34.87 24.69 2.75
CA PRO A 698 33.80 24.00 3.48
C PRO A 698 32.84 24.94 4.24
N ALA A 699 31.55 24.57 4.18
CA ALA A 699 30.48 24.88 5.12
C ALA A 699 30.06 26.35 5.34
N THR A 700 29.21 26.86 4.45
CA THR A 700 28.06 27.72 4.85
C THR A 700 26.83 27.34 4.02
N GLY A 701 25.73 26.93 4.67
CA GLY A 701 24.43 26.73 4.00
C GLY A 701 23.70 25.43 4.31
N PHE A 702 24.34 24.43 4.92
CA PHE A 702 23.66 23.21 5.38
C PHE A 702 24.19 22.72 6.73
N ASP A 703 23.37 21.97 7.44
CA ASP A 703 23.70 21.25 8.67
C ASP A 703 23.70 19.73 8.41
N VAL A 704 24.41 18.96 9.23
CA VAL A 704 24.60 17.51 9.05
C VAL A 704 24.42 16.76 10.37
N ASN A 705 23.38 15.93 10.44
CA ASN A 705 23.14 15.04 11.57
C ASN A 705 23.48 13.60 11.18
N ILE A 706 24.21 12.88 12.04
CA ILE A 706 24.66 11.49 11.83
C ILE A 706 24.24 10.68 13.05
N ASP A 707 23.31 9.75 12.86
CA ASP A 707 22.87 8.79 13.88
C ASP A 707 23.52 7.43 13.66
N THR A 708 24.39 7.03 14.59
CA THR A 708 25.04 5.71 14.65
C THR A 708 24.39 4.79 15.69
N SER A 709 23.10 4.99 16.02
CA SER A 709 22.39 4.20 17.04
C SER A 709 22.30 2.69 16.74
N ASN A 710 22.51 2.29 15.48
CA ASN A 710 22.63 0.90 15.05
C ASN A 710 24.11 0.42 15.08
N ASP A 711 24.67 0.28 16.29
CA ASP A 711 26.04 -0.18 16.54
C ASP A 711 26.05 -1.53 17.29
N TRP A 712 26.77 -2.52 16.74
CA TRP A 712 26.92 -3.86 17.31
C TRP A 712 28.38 -4.21 17.65
N GLY A 713 29.23 -3.20 17.82
CA GLY A 713 30.64 -3.31 18.23
C GLY A 713 31.57 -3.71 17.10
N GLY A 714 31.37 -4.90 16.52
CA GLY A 714 32.10 -5.38 15.32
C GLY A 714 31.72 -4.67 14.02
N GLY A 715 30.76 -3.76 14.08
CA GLY A 715 30.32 -2.92 12.99
C GLY A 715 29.14 -2.05 13.43
N TYR A 716 28.73 -1.16 12.54
CA TYR A 716 27.58 -0.27 12.73
C TYR A 716 27.03 0.15 11.37
N CYS A 717 25.81 0.69 11.38
CA CYS A 717 25.28 1.49 10.28
C CYS A 717 24.91 2.89 10.78
N ALA A 718 25.20 3.90 9.97
CA ALA A 718 24.92 5.29 10.23
C ALA A 718 23.84 5.80 9.28
N ALA A 719 22.78 6.38 9.85
CA ALA A 719 21.80 7.18 9.10
C ALA A 719 22.24 8.65 9.11
N VAL A 720 22.20 9.32 7.97
CA VAL A 720 22.73 10.68 7.81
C VAL A 720 21.70 11.58 7.14
N LYS A 721 21.45 12.73 7.77
CA LYS A 721 20.55 13.79 7.27
C LYS A 721 21.36 15.04 6.99
N VAL A 722 21.30 15.55 5.76
CA VAL A 722 21.92 16.82 5.36
C VAL A 722 20.82 17.82 5.04
N THR A 723 20.70 18.90 5.83
CA THR A 723 19.58 19.85 5.74
C THR A 723 20.07 21.21 5.27
N ASN A 724 19.52 21.78 4.19
CA ASN A 724 19.82 23.15 3.79
C ASN A 724 19.25 24.14 4.82
N THR A 725 20.12 24.89 5.48
CA THR A 725 19.79 25.92 6.49
C THR A 725 19.95 27.34 5.96
N GLY A 726 20.30 27.50 4.68
CA GLY A 726 20.36 28.76 3.95
C GLY A 726 19.05 29.15 3.27
N SER A 727 19.06 30.32 2.62
CA SER A 727 17.93 30.89 1.87
C SER A 727 18.10 30.83 0.35
N ALA A 728 19.04 30.00 -0.13
CA ALA A 728 19.27 29.69 -1.54
C ALA A 728 19.62 28.20 -1.70
N PRO A 729 19.50 27.62 -2.90
CA PRO A 729 19.85 26.22 -3.11
C PRO A 729 21.35 25.97 -2.87
N VAL A 730 21.71 24.85 -2.23
CA VAL A 730 23.08 24.53 -1.85
C VAL A 730 23.48 23.14 -2.34
N THR A 731 24.63 23.02 -3.00
CA THR A 731 25.22 21.74 -3.35
C THR A 731 26.07 21.24 -2.19
N TRP A 732 25.75 20.07 -1.61
CA TRP A 732 26.37 19.62 -0.36
C TRP A 732 27.52 18.62 -0.56
N SER A 733 28.56 18.80 0.26
CA SER A 733 29.74 17.95 0.35
C SER A 733 30.43 18.18 1.69
N PHE A 734 30.76 17.12 2.43
CA PHE A 734 31.43 17.21 3.74
C PHE A 734 32.32 16.00 4.02
N GLU A 735 33.20 16.08 5.01
CA GLU A 735 34.17 15.03 5.33
C GLU A 735 34.00 14.47 6.75
N HIS A 736 33.65 13.18 6.84
CA HIS A 736 33.44 12.47 8.10
C HIS A 736 34.43 11.29 8.24
N ALA A 737 34.78 10.95 9.48
CA ALA A 737 35.70 9.86 9.77
C ALA A 737 34.89 8.57 9.99
N VAL A 738 34.83 7.71 8.98
CA VAL A 738 34.27 6.36 9.12
C VAL A 738 35.22 5.53 9.99
N GLU A 739 34.74 5.05 11.13
CA GLU A 739 35.44 4.02 11.90
C GLU A 739 35.34 2.67 11.16
N GLY A 740 36.45 1.95 11.05
CA GLY A 740 36.49 0.65 10.37
C GLY A 740 36.52 0.76 8.83
N THR A 741 36.11 -0.31 8.16
CA THR A 741 36.00 -0.38 6.69
C THR A 741 34.54 -0.25 6.29
N MET A 742 34.20 0.74 5.46
CA MET A 742 32.86 0.92 4.90
C MET A 742 32.51 -0.26 3.97
N THR A 743 31.43 -0.97 4.27
CA THR A 743 30.95 -2.15 3.52
C THR A 743 29.75 -1.84 2.63
N ASP A 744 28.99 -0.80 2.94
CA ASP A 744 27.84 -0.34 2.16
C ASP A 744 27.66 1.19 2.27
N LEU A 745 27.08 1.81 1.23
CA LEU A 745 26.81 3.24 1.12
C LEU A 745 25.66 3.47 0.12
N TRP A 746 24.56 4.06 0.57
CA TRP A 746 23.41 4.42 -0.26
C TRP A 746 23.18 5.93 -0.28
N ASN A 747 22.52 6.43 -1.34
CA ASN A 747 22.12 7.83 -1.57
C ASN A 747 23.24 8.91 -1.51
N ALA A 748 24.51 8.54 -1.49
CA ALA A 748 25.64 9.46 -1.56
C ALA A 748 26.85 8.83 -2.27
N ILE A 749 27.76 9.69 -2.73
CA ILE A 749 29.08 9.31 -3.26
C ILE A 749 30.10 9.49 -2.14
N GLY A 750 30.87 8.44 -1.84
CA GLY A 750 31.91 8.42 -0.81
C GLY A 750 33.30 8.30 -1.42
N GLU A 751 34.12 9.34 -1.28
CA GLU A 751 35.47 9.43 -1.85
C GLU A 751 36.54 9.48 -0.74
N PRO A 752 37.67 8.75 -0.84
CA PRO A 752 38.73 8.82 0.17
C PRO A 752 39.38 10.21 0.21
N SER A 753 39.33 10.88 1.37
CA SER A 753 39.97 12.16 1.63
C SER A 753 40.89 12.07 2.86
N GLY A 754 42.17 11.77 2.63
CA GLY A 754 43.16 11.59 3.68
C GLY A 754 42.81 10.44 4.63
N THR A 755 42.42 10.75 5.87
CA THR A 755 41.98 9.80 6.90
C THR A 755 40.47 9.84 7.13
N LYS A 756 39.71 10.29 6.14
CA LYS A 756 38.25 10.46 6.17
C LYS A 756 37.63 10.00 4.86
N THR A 757 36.30 9.86 4.85
CA THR A 757 35.51 9.79 3.62
C THR A 757 34.85 11.16 3.39
N ARG A 758 34.99 11.69 2.17
CA ARG A 758 34.22 12.82 1.68
C ARG A 758 32.90 12.30 1.12
N PHE A 759 31.80 12.72 1.73
CA PHE A 759 30.44 12.40 1.30
C PHE A 759 29.86 13.58 0.55
N ARG A 760 29.37 13.33 -0.66
CA ARG A 760 28.65 14.31 -1.51
C ARG A 760 27.43 13.66 -2.12
N GLY A 761 26.40 14.44 -2.44
CA GLY A 761 25.17 13.88 -3.00
C GLY A 761 25.37 13.24 -4.39
N VAL A 762 24.51 12.28 -4.69
CA VAL A 762 24.30 11.73 -6.04
C VAL A 762 23.46 12.71 -6.87
N GLU A 763 23.44 12.55 -8.19
CA GLU A 763 22.85 13.52 -9.14
C GLU A 763 21.47 14.10 -8.73
N TRP A 764 20.57 13.26 -8.20
CA TRP A 764 19.21 13.65 -7.80
C TRP A 764 19.08 14.30 -6.41
N ASN A 765 20.11 14.26 -5.55
CA ASN A 765 20.10 14.93 -4.24
C ASN A 765 21.31 15.85 -3.99
N ALA A 766 22.23 15.99 -4.95
CA ALA A 766 23.45 16.77 -4.81
C ALA A 766 23.19 18.23 -4.45
N THR A 767 22.12 18.83 -4.97
CA THR A 767 21.67 20.19 -4.64
C THR A 767 20.35 20.14 -3.90
N LEU A 768 20.27 20.87 -2.78
CA LEU A 768 19.09 20.99 -1.93
C LEU A 768 18.56 22.42 -1.95
N ASP A 769 17.27 22.60 -2.19
CA ASP A 769 16.58 23.88 -1.99
C ASP A 769 16.52 24.30 -0.51
N PRO A 770 16.21 25.57 -0.17
CA PRO A 770 16.08 26.01 1.23
C PRO A 770 15.19 25.10 2.08
N SER A 771 15.65 24.72 3.27
CA SER A 771 15.01 23.76 4.18
C SER A 771 14.88 22.31 3.69
N ALA A 772 15.24 21.99 2.43
CA ALA A 772 15.22 20.61 1.93
C ALA A 772 16.31 19.74 2.58
N ILE A 773 16.06 18.43 2.61
CA ILE A 773 16.90 17.43 3.29
C ILE A 773 17.32 16.32 2.30
N ALA A 774 18.61 15.99 2.27
CA ALA A 774 19.10 14.74 1.68
C ALA A 774 19.31 13.69 2.78
N ASP A 775 18.63 12.55 2.64
CA ASP A 775 18.77 11.38 3.51
C ASP A 775 19.64 10.31 2.84
N PHE A 776 20.72 9.92 3.51
CA PHE A 776 21.64 8.88 3.06
C PHE A 776 22.14 8.04 4.24
N GLY A 777 22.94 7.01 3.99
CA GLY A 777 23.59 6.26 5.06
C GLY A 777 24.66 5.31 4.56
N PHE A 778 25.39 4.74 5.51
CA PHE A 778 26.47 3.80 5.26
C PHE A 778 26.57 2.75 6.36
N CYS A 779 27.18 1.60 6.07
CA CYS A 779 27.53 0.60 7.05
C CYS A 779 29.04 0.34 7.02
N ALA A 780 29.64 0.01 8.17
CA ALA A 780 31.06 -0.27 8.30
C ALA A 780 31.34 -1.37 9.33
N THR A 781 32.41 -2.14 9.10
CA THR A 781 32.92 -3.19 10.02
C THR A 781 34.19 -2.71 10.71
N ARG A 782 34.30 -2.90 12.03
CA ARG A 782 35.44 -2.48 12.85
C ARG A 782 36.47 -3.60 13.09
#